data_AF-A0A453I8C2-F1
#
_entry.id   AF-A0A453I8C2-F1
#
_cell.length_a   1.000
_cell.length_b   1.000
_cell.length_c   1.000
_cell.angle_alpha   90.00
_cell.angle_beta   90.00
_cell.angle_gamma   90.00
#
_symmetry.space_group_name_H-M   'P 1'
#
loop_
_entity.id
_entity.type
_entity.pdbx_description
1 polymer ?
#
loop_
_entity_poly.entity_id
_entity_poly.type
_entity_poly.pdbx_seq_one_letter_code
_entity_poly.pdbx_strand_id
1 'polypeptide(L)'
;GKVSAVLFDMDGVLCNSEEPSRCAAVDVFAEMGVDVTVDDFIPFTGTGEANFLGGVARVKGVKDFSTESAKKRFFEIYLDKYAKPNSGIGFPGALELIMECKNAGLKVAVASSADRVKVDANLAAAGLPVSLFDAIVSADAFENLKPAPDIFLAASKNLGVDTNECIVIEDALAGVQAAKAAEIRCIAVTTSLDEDALQQASPVFIRKDIGDISINDILYGGSNAYHNERTENTKNISSLGNASPEILNGATNAESVENTNSSSSKDQGLLGSRRDILRYGSLGIAFSCLFFTIGNWKAMQFASPKGLLNFLTGGNSSIFATNEGESLSSRVQQIKKYLADFETGGSATYVPEFPRKLDWLNTAPLQFGRDLKGRVVVLDFWTYCCINCMHVLPDLEFIEKKYKDKPFTVVGVHSAKFDNEKDLEAIRSAVLRYNVTHPVVNDGDMYLWRELGVNSWPTFVVVAPNGKVLAQISGEGHRKDLDDVVGAALEFYDERKLLQNNSLPLALEKDRDSRLITSPLKFPGKLAIDVQNNRLFISDSNHNRIVVTNLDGEFICQVGSSEEGLLDGQFDTASFNRPQGLAYNFKKNILYVADTENHALREVDFVNETVRTLAGNGTKGSDYEGGGRGTNQVLNSPWDVCYAPLEETVYIAMAGQHQIWKHNTLDGVTEVFSGNGSEKNLNGSSPTNTSFAQPSGISLDPELRELFVADSESSSIRAVNLKSGGSRWLAGGDPNFPDNLFRFGDHDGTGWDVLLQHPLGVVYASDNQIYVADSYNHKIKKLDPVTKKVTTIAGTGRAGYKDGDALSAQVRDHSTN
;
A
#
# COMPACT_ATOMS: atom_id res chain seq x y z
N GLY A 1 -30.30 -8.77 15.56
CA GLY A 1 -30.54 -8.55 14.11
C GLY A 1 -30.49 -9.87 13.38
N LYS A 2 -30.92 -9.94 12.11
CA LYS A 2 -30.75 -11.12 11.26
C LYS A 2 -29.28 -11.57 11.27
N VAL A 3 -29.03 -12.87 11.24
CA VAL A 3 -27.69 -13.46 11.11
C VAL A 3 -27.69 -14.30 9.86
N SER A 4 -26.64 -14.17 9.05
CA SER A 4 -26.50 -14.88 7.77
C SER A 4 -25.09 -15.44 7.56
N ALA A 5 -24.12 -15.06 8.39
CA ALA A 5 -22.80 -15.68 8.38
C ALA A 5 -22.15 -15.76 9.78
N VAL A 6 -21.28 -16.76 9.95
CA VAL A 6 -20.42 -16.94 11.13
C VAL A 6 -18.96 -16.96 10.68
N LEU A 7 -18.14 -16.11 11.30
CA LEU A 7 -16.71 -15.97 11.04
C LEU A 7 -15.96 -16.54 12.25
N PHE A 8 -15.21 -17.61 12.05
CA PHE A 8 -14.44 -18.26 13.11
C PHE A 8 -13.00 -17.77 13.04
N ASP A 9 -12.45 -17.31 14.17
CA ASP A 9 -11.00 -17.42 14.33
C ASP A 9 -10.60 -18.91 14.34
N MET A 10 -9.34 -19.19 14.06
CA MET A 10 -8.83 -20.55 14.03
C MET A 10 -8.10 -20.92 15.33
N ASP A 11 -7.14 -20.09 15.73
CA ASP A 11 -6.23 -20.39 16.82
C ASP A 11 -6.99 -20.16 18.14
N GLY A 12 -7.07 -21.16 19.01
CA GLY A 12 -7.82 -21.03 20.27
C GLY A 12 -9.35 -21.09 20.12
N VAL A 13 -9.93 -20.96 18.92
CA VAL A 13 -11.37 -21.16 18.67
C VAL A 13 -11.67 -22.51 18.01
N LEU A 14 -11.10 -22.81 16.85
CA LEU A 14 -11.32 -24.07 16.13
C LEU A 14 -10.34 -25.16 16.57
N CYS A 15 -9.13 -24.78 16.97
CA CYS A 15 -8.10 -25.73 17.41
C CYS A 15 -7.12 -25.13 18.42
N ASN A 16 -6.56 -25.99 19.29
CA ASN A 16 -5.44 -25.66 20.16
C ASN A 16 -4.12 -25.74 19.38
N SER A 17 -3.76 -24.66 18.71
CA SER A 17 -2.54 -24.51 17.92
C SER A 17 -1.39 -23.85 18.67
N GLU A 18 -1.67 -23.17 19.79
CA GLU A 18 -0.69 -22.36 20.51
C GLU A 18 0.36 -23.19 21.25
N GLU A 19 -0.06 -24.17 22.04
CA GLU A 19 0.86 -25.05 22.75
C GLU A 19 1.76 -25.84 21.78
N PRO A 20 1.24 -26.44 20.70
CA PRO A 20 2.11 -27.05 19.70
C PRO A 20 3.05 -26.04 19.01
N SER A 21 2.63 -24.77 18.86
CA SER A 21 3.51 -23.73 18.30
C SER A 21 4.65 -23.42 19.26
N ARG A 22 4.39 -23.28 20.56
CA ARG A 22 5.45 -23.07 21.56
C ARG A 22 6.43 -24.26 21.61
N CYS A 23 5.93 -25.49 21.54
CA CYS A 23 6.78 -26.69 21.49
C CYS A 23 7.67 -26.73 20.23
N ALA A 24 7.12 -26.44 19.05
CA ALA A 24 7.91 -26.37 17.81
C ALA A 24 8.98 -25.27 17.86
N ALA A 25 8.68 -24.13 18.49
CA ALA A 25 9.64 -23.05 18.64
C ALA A 25 10.78 -23.42 19.61
N VAL A 26 10.48 -24.11 20.71
CA VAL A 26 11.52 -24.66 21.62
C VAL A 26 12.48 -25.58 20.85
N ASP A 27 11.94 -26.45 19.99
CA ASP A 27 12.76 -27.33 19.16
C ASP A 27 13.68 -26.55 18.19
N VAL A 28 13.20 -25.47 17.58
CA VAL A 28 14.01 -24.59 16.72
C VAL A 28 15.18 -23.99 17.50
N PHE A 29 14.93 -23.45 18.69
CA PHE A 29 15.97 -22.83 19.51
C PHE A 29 16.96 -23.85 20.09
N ALA A 30 16.50 -25.07 20.39
CA ALA A 30 17.36 -26.17 20.79
C ALA A 30 18.36 -26.54 19.66
N GLU A 31 17.93 -26.55 18.40
CA GLU A 31 18.83 -26.76 17.25
C GLU A 31 19.86 -25.62 17.08
N MET A 32 19.53 -24.41 17.54
CA MET A 32 20.43 -23.25 17.56
C MET A 32 21.36 -23.24 18.78
N GLY A 33 21.23 -24.21 19.69
CA GLY A 33 22.02 -24.28 20.93
C GLY A 33 21.62 -23.24 21.98
N VAL A 34 20.37 -22.74 21.93
CA VAL A 34 19.83 -21.73 22.84
C VAL A 34 18.79 -22.37 23.75
N ASP A 35 18.98 -22.25 25.06
CA ASP A 35 18.06 -22.83 26.05
C ASP A 35 16.84 -21.91 26.27
N VAL A 36 15.66 -22.40 25.92
CA VAL A 36 14.36 -21.71 26.04
C VAL A 36 13.28 -22.68 26.50
N THR A 37 12.27 -22.16 27.20
CA THR A 37 11.09 -22.93 27.61
C THR A 37 9.86 -22.45 26.86
N VAL A 38 8.77 -23.22 26.89
CA VAL A 38 7.49 -22.81 26.30
C VAL A 38 6.98 -21.48 26.88
N ASP A 39 7.31 -21.18 28.15
CA ASP A 39 6.88 -19.95 28.83
C ASP A 39 7.55 -18.70 28.25
N ASP A 40 8.77 -18.82 27.71
CA ASP A 40 9.47 -17.70 27.07
C ASP A 40 8.70 -17.14 25.87
N PHE A 41 7.85 -17.96 25.25
CA PHE A 41 7.06 -17.63 24.07
C PHE A 41 5.67 -17.07 24.39
N ILE A 42 5.20 -17.18 25.64
CA ILE A 42 3.88 -16.68 26.06
C ILE A 42 3.72 -15.17 25.75
N PRO A 43 4.68 -14.28 26.06
CA PRO A 43 4.54 -12.84 25.79
C PRO A 43 4.45 -12.47 24.31
N PHE A 44 4.83 -13.38 23.41
CA PHE A 44 4.88 -13.15 21.97
C PHE A 44 3.82 -13.96 21.19
N THR A 45 2.96 -14.70 21.88
CA THR A 45 1.88 -15.49 21.25
C THR A 45 0.87 -14.54 20.57
N GLY A 46 0.43 -14.88 19.35
CA GLY A 46 -0.51 -14.06 18.57
C GLY A 46 0.09 -12.84 17.85
N THR A 47 1.41 -12.64 17.90
CA THR A 47 2.09 -11.47 17.26
C THR A 47 2.61 -11.72 15.84
N GLY A 48 2.27 -12.88 15.25
CA GLY A 48 2.84 -13.40 14.01
C GLY A 48 4.16 -14.14 14.23
N GLU A 49 4.45 -15.16 13.42
CA GLU A 49 5.57 -16.10 13.63
C GLU A 49 6.95 -15.42 13.67
N ALA A 50 7.12 -14.32 12.93
CA ALA A 50 8.35 -13.54 12.91
C ALA A 50 8.64 -12.89 14.28
N ASN A 51 7.63 -12.27 14.90
CA ASN A 51 7.74 -11.68 16.23
C ASN A 51 7.71 -12.72 17.34
N PHE A 52 6.98 -13.83 17.14
CA PHE A 52 6.96 -14.97 18.06
C PHE A 52 8.35 -15.55 18.28
N LEU A 53 9.09 -15.81 17.21
CA LEU A 53 10.46 -16.35 17.28
C LEU A 53 11.48 -15.23 17.54
N GLY A 54 11.39 -14.11 16.83
CA GLY A 54 12.32 -12.98 16.94
C GLY A 54 12.27 -12.27 18.29
N GLY A 55 11.11 -12.24 18.94
CA GLY A 55 10.92 -11.73 20.29
C GLY A 55 11.75 -12.50 21.32
N VAL A 56 11.66 -13.84 21.31
CA VAL A 56 12.44 -14.71 22.19
C VAL A 56 13.93 -14.64 21.86
N ALA A 57 14.31 -14.64 20.57
CA ALA A 57 15.70 -14.50 20.15
C ALA A 57 16.36 -13.22 20.70
N ARG A 58 15.63 -12.11 20.67
CA ARG A 58 16.09 -10.81 21.19
C ARG A 58 16.22 -10.83 22.72
N VAL A 59 15.25 -11.39 23.44
CA VAL A 59 15.31 -11.51 24.92
C VAL A 59 16.47 -12.41 25.35
N LYS A 60 16.74 -13.48 24.60
CA LYS A 60 17.80 -14.46 24.89
C LYS A 60 19.16 -14.05 24.32
N GLY A 61 19.26 -12.93 23.59
CA GLY A 61 20.51 -12.39 23.07
C GLY A 61 21.16 -13.25 21.98
N VAL A 62 20.36 -13.93 21.16
CA VAL A 62 20.84 -14.78 20.07
C VAL A 62 21.48 -13.92 18.98
N LYS A 63 22.80 -14.09 18.76
CA LYS A 63 23.55 -13.36 17.72
C LYS A 63 23.27 -13.96 16.34
N ASP A 64 23.24 -13.12 15.31
CA ASP A 64 23.01 -13.51 13.91
C ASP A 64 21.72 -14.30 13.68
N PHE A 65 20.68 -14.04 14.49
CA PHE A 65 19.37 -14.67 14.36
C PHE A 65 18.68 -14.24 13.06
N SER A 66 18.57 -15.17 12.10
CA SER A 66 17.78 -14.98 10.89
C SER A 66 16.33 -15.37 11.17
N THR A 67 15.44 -14.37 11.20
CA THR A 67 13.99 -14.60 11.42
C THR A 67 13.40 -15.46 10.31
N GLU A 68 13.81 -15.25 9.06
CA GLU A 68 13.36 -16.07 7.93
C GLU A 68 13.79 -17.53 8.05
N SER A 69 15.05 -17.78 8.42
CA SER A 69 15.55 -19.15 8.58
C SER A 69 14.88 -19.86 9.77
N ALA A 70 14.68 -19.15 10.88
CA ALA A 70 14.02 -19.68 12.06
C ALA A 70 12.53 -19.94 11.80
N LYS A 71 11.82 -19.04 11.10
CA LYS A 71 10.42 -19.19 10.71
C LYS A 71 10.23 -20.37 9.75
N LYS A 72 11.12 -20.53 8.77
CA LYS A 72 11.12 -21.69 7.90
C LYS A 72 11.31 -22.99 8.69
N ARG A 73 12.33 -23.04 9.55
CA ARG A 73 12.60 -24.24 10.35
C ARG A 73 11.47 -24.56 11.33
N PHE A 74 10.87 -23.53 11.91
CA PHE A 74 9.68 -23.63 12.72
C PHE A 74 8.54 -24.34 11.99
N PHE A 75 8.21 -23.93 10.76
CA PHE A 75 7.17 -24.60 9.99
C PHE A 75 7.51 -26.03 9.63
N GLU A 76 8.76 -26.34 9.29
CA GLU A 76 9.19 -27.73 9.05
C GLU A 76 8.92 -28.62 10.27
N ILE A 77 9.31 -28.16 11.47
CA ILE A 77 9.11 -28.91 12.72
C ILE A 77 7.62 -28.95 13.10
N TYR A 78 6.92 -27.83 12.99
CA TYR A 78 5.51 -27.69 13.35
C TYR A 78 4.64 -28.63 12.50
N LEU A 79 4.82 -28.63 11.19
CA LEU A 79 4.06 -29.47 10.28
C LEU A 79 4.43 -30.96 10.43
N ASP A 80 5.71 -31.29 10.64
CA ASP A 80 6.16 -32.68 10.78
C ASP A 80 5.84 -33.31 12.14
N LYS A 81 5.80 -32.55 13.24
CA LYS A 81 5.58 -33.12 14.57
C LYS A 81 4.20 -32.87 15.14
N TYR A 82 3.61 -31.71 14.85
CA TYR A 82 2.51 -31.17 15.64
C TYR A 82 1.20 -31.00 14.85
N ALA A 83 1.26 -30.57 13.59
CA ALA A 83 0.10 -30.30 12.74
C ALA A 83 -0.13 -31.37 11.65
N LYS A 84 0.00 -32.66 11.98
CA LYS A 84 -0.36 -33.75 11.06
C LYS A 84 -1.88 -33.83 10.89
N PRO A 85 -2.40 -34.20 9.70
CA PRO A 85 -3.83 -34.41 9.51
C PRO A 85 -4.43 -35.35 10.57
N ASN A 86 -5.51 -34.92 11.21
CA ASN A 86 -6.16 -35.61 12.33
C ASN A 86 -5.26 -35.88 13.55
N SER A 87 -4.29 -35.01 13.86
CA SER A 87 -3.47 -35.12 15.07
C SER A 87 -4.24 -34.82 16.36
N GLY A 88 -5.49 -34.35 16.27
CA GLY A 88 -6.40 -34.22 17.41
C GLY A 88 -6.30 -32.88 18.13
N ILE A 89 -5.84 -31.83 17.45
CA ILE A 89 -5.77 -30.46 18.01
C ILE A 89 -7.10 -29.70 17.96
N GLY A 90 -8.12 -30.23 17.29
CA GLY A 90 -9.43 -29.58 17.15
C GLY A 90 -10.19 -29.52 18.47
N PHE A 91 -10.85 -28.40 18.76
CA PHE A 91 -11.67 -28.30 19.96
C PHE A 91 -12.96 -29.13 19.83
N PRO A 92 -13.37 -29.86 20.89
CA PRO A 92 -14.66 -30.55 20.91
C PRO A 92 -15.82 -29.58 20.65
N GLY A 93 -16.76 -29.96 19.79
CA GLY A 93 -17.91 -29.12 19.42
C GLY A 93 -17.70 -28.21 18.21
N ALA A 94 -16.45 -28.02 17.73
CA ALA A 94 -16.17 -27.15 16.59
C ALA A 94 -16.81 -27.67 15.28
N LEU A 95 -16.67 -28.96 14.99
CA LEU A 95 -17.26 -29.57 13.79
C LEU A 95 -18.80 -29.56 13.87
N GLU A 96 -19.35 -29.90 15.03
CA GLU A 96 -20.78 -29.91 15.30
C GLU A 96 -21.38 -28.52 15.08
N LEU A 97 -20.78 -27.46 15.65
CA LEU A 97 -21.27 -26.10 15.51
C LEU A 97 -21.19 -25.59 14.06
N ILE A 98 -20.10 -25.91 13.33
CA ILE A 98 -19.98 -25.59 11.90
C ILE A 98 -21.11 -26.25 11.11
N MET A 99 -21.38 -27.54 11.36
CA MET A 99 -22.46 -28.26 10.69
C MET A 99 -23.84 -27.69 11.05
N GLU A 100 -24.08 -27.33 12.32
CA GLU A 100 -25.32 -26.68 12.76
C GLU A 100 -25.54 -25.34 12.03
N CYS A 101 -24.49 -24.52 11.91
CA CYS A 101 -24.55 -23.26 11.17
C CYS A 101 -24.94 -23.50 9.70
N LYS A 102 -24.29 -24.44 9.02
CA LYS A 102 -24.62 -24.76 7.62
C LYS A 102 -26.03 -25.32 7.45
N ASN A 103 -26.47 -26.19 8.36
CA ASN A 103 -27.83 -26.75 8.36
C ASN A 103 -28.90 -25.67 8.60
N ALA A 104 -28.57 -24.63 9.36
CA ALA A 104 -29.42 -23.45 9.55
C ALA A 104 -29.39 -22.47 8.35
N GLY A 105 -28.61 -22.77 7.30
CA GLY A 105 -28.47 -21.93 6.10
C GLY A 105 -27.52 -20.74 6.27
N LEU A 106 -26.69 -20.73 7.31
CA LEU A 106 -25.67 -19.71 7.52
C LEU A 106 -24.43 -20.03 6.67
N LYS A 107 -23.78 -18.99 6.15
CA LYS A 107 -22.44 -19.13 5.58
C LYS A 107 -21.39 -19.17 6.69
N VAL A 108 -20.32 -19.91 6.49
CA VAL A 108 -19.24 -20.07 7.47
C VAL A 108 -17.88 -19.78 6.86
N ALA A 109 -17.03 -19.03 7.56
CA ALA A 109 -15.67 -18.72 7.10
C ALA A 109 -14.64 -18.83 8.23
N VAL A 110 -13.40 -19.12 7.84
CA VAL A 110 -12.22 -18.96 8.71
C VAL A 110 -11.62 -17.58 8.47
N ALA A 111 -11.28 -16.89 9.55
CA ALA A 111 -10.73 -15.54 9.56
C ALA A 111 -9.58 -15.49 10.59
N SER A 112 -8.36 -15.85 10.17
CA SER A 112 -7.19 -16.01 11.05
C SER A 112 -6.05 -15.06 10.67
N SER A 113 -5.33 -14.57 11.69
CA SER A 113 -4.08 -13.80 11.54
C SER A 113 -2.84 -14.68 11.29
N ALA A 114 -3.02 -15.98 11.02
CA ALA A 114 -1.93 -16.88 10.66
C ALA A 114 -1.72 -16.97 9.14
N ASP A 115 -0.48 -17.26 8.72
CA ASP A 115 -0.13 -17.58 7.33
C ASP A 115 -0.97 -18.76 6.82
N ARG A 116 -1.32 -18.78 5.53
CA ARG A 116 -2.22 -19.77 4.92
C ARG A 116 -1.73 -21.20 5.12
N VAL A 117 -0.41 -21.40 5.07
CA VAL A 117 0.23 -22.70 5.28
C VAL A 117 -0.12 -23.27 6.67
N LYS A 118 -0.11 -22.42 7.70
CA LYS A 118 -0.49 -22.81 9.06
C LYS A 118 -2.00 -23.02 9.17
N VAL A 119 -2.80 -22.17 8.52
CA VAL A 119 -4.26 -22.30 8.51
C VAL A 119 -4.69 -23.65 7.93
N ASP A 120 -4.21 -23.98 6.73
CA ASP A 120 -4.58 -25.22 6.06
C ASP A 120 -4.11 -26.46 6.85
N ALA A 121 -2.92 -26.40 7.45
CA ALA A 121 -2.38 -27.48 8.27
C ALA A 121 -3.18 -27.69 9.56
N ASN A 122 -3.53 -26.62 10.27
CA ASN A 122 -4.27 -26.70 11.52
C ASN A 122 -5.71 -27.15 11.31
N LEU A 123 -6.36 -26.70 10.24
CA LEU A 123 -7.68 -27.21 9.84
C LEU A 123 -7.64 -28.71 9.54
N ALA A 124 -6.63 -29.18 8.80
CA ALA A 124 -6.44 -30.61 8.54
C ALA A 124 -6.15 -31.40 9.82
N ALA A 125 -5.33 -30.86 10.72
CA ALA A 125 -4.97 -31.46 12.00
C ALA A 125 -6.16 -31.53 12.97
N ALA A 126 -7.06 -30.54 12.90
CA ALA A 126 -8.31 -30.48 13.65
C ALA A 126 -9.43 -31.38 13.08
N GLY A 127 -9.22 -32.00 11.91
CA GLY A 127 -10.25 -32.79 11.24
C GLY A 127 -11.35 -31.94 10.60
N LEU A 128 -11.06 -30.67 10.30
CA LEU A 128 -11.97 -29.70 9.69
C LEU A 128 -11.55 -29.45 8.23
N PRO A 129 -12.01 -30.25 7.25
CA PRO A 129 -11.59 -30.05 5.87
C PRO A 129 -12.01 -28.67 5.36
N VAL A 130 -11.13 -28.03 4.58
CA VAL A 130 -11.32 -26.69 3.98
C VAL A 130 -12.66 -26.54 3.26
N SER A 131 -13.18 -27.62 2.67
CA SER A 131 -14.49 -27.66 2.00
C SER A 131 -15.69 -27.40 2.92
N LEU A 132 -15.52 -27.43 4.25
CA LEU A 132 -16.56 -27.04 5.20
C LEU A 132 -16.81 -25.53 5.17
N PHE A 133 -15.82 -24.73 4.77
CA PHE A 133 -15.88 -23.28 4.82
C PHE A 133 -16.22 -22.70 3.45
N ASP A 134 -17.11 -21.72 3.44
CA ASP A 134 -17.52 -21.01 2.22
C ASP A 134 -16.49 -19.91 1.85
N ALA A 135 -15.65 -19.50 2.81
CA ALA A 135 -14.46 -18.69 2.58
C ALA A 135 -13.36 -18.98 3.62
N ILE A 136 -12.10 -18.78 3.24
CA ILE A 136 -10.95 -18.79 4.16
C ILE A 136 -10.14 -17.52 3.93
N VAL A 137 -9.85 -16.81 5.02
CA VAL A 137 -9.06 -15.58 5.05
C VAL A 137 -7.91 -15.78 6.01
N SER A 138 -6.68 -15.60 5.51
CA SER A 138 -5.41 -15.78 6.21
C SER A 138 -4.56 -14.51 6.11
N ALA A 139 -3.50 -14.41 6.93
CA ALA A 139 -2.65 -13.22 7.03
C ALA A 139 -1.95 -12.79 5.74
N ASP A 140 -1.59 -13.73 4.86
CA ASP A 140 -0.79 -13.45 3.65
C ASP A 140 -1.40 -12.42 2.69
N ALA A 141 -2.70 -12.15 2.82
CA ALA A 141 -3.43 -11.22 1.97
C ALA A 141 -3.63 -9.82 2.61
N PHE A 142 -3.08 -9.58 3.80
CA PHE A 142 -3.32 -8.35 4.56
C PHE A 142 -2.04 -7.81 5.20
N GLU A 143 -1.82 -6.51 5.04
CA GLU A 143 -0.76 -5.78 5.73
C GLU A 143 -1.10 -5.54 7.20
N ASN A 144 -2.38 -5.32 7.52
CA ASN A 144 -2.87 -5.11 8.88
C ASN A 144 -3.62 -6.35 9.38
N LEU A 145 -3.07 -6.99 10.42
CA LEU A 145 -3.69 -8.13 11.10
C LEU A 145 -4.54 -7.65 12.31
N LYS A 146 -5.28 -8.55 12.95
CA LYS A 146 -6.06 -8.24 14.17
C LYS A 146 -5.14 -7.54 15.19
N PRO A 147 -5.51 -6.36 15.76
CA PRO A 147 -6.88 -5.86 15.97
C PRO A 147 -7.48 -5.01 14.84
N ALA A 148 -6.83 -4.91 13.68
CA ALA A 148 -7.44 -4.27 12.51
C ALA A 148 -8.64 -5.10 12.00
N PRO A 149 -9.71 -4.46 11.49
CA PRO A 149 -10.93 -5.15 11.06
C PRO A 149 -10.78 -5.91 9.73
N ASP A 150 -9.68 -5.70 9.01
CA ASP A 150 -9.42 -6.09 7.63
C ASP A 150 -9.73 -7.56 7.34
N ILE A 151 -9.28 -8.48 8.21
CA ILE A 151 -9.52 -9.93 8.06
C ILE A 151 -11.02 -10.26 8.11
N PHE A 152 -11.76 -9.64 9.03
CA PHE A 152 -13.20 -9.89 9.15
C PHE A 152 -14.02 -9.20 8.07
N LEU A 153 -13.63 -7.98 7.66
CA LEU A 153 -14.24 -7.28 6.53
C LEU A 153 -14.05 -8.07 5.23
N ALA A 154 -12.86 -8.63 5.02
CA ALA A 154 -12.58 -9.48 3.88
C ALA A 154 -13.38 -10.79 3.94
N ALA A 155 -13.49 -11.42 5.12
CA ALA A 155 -14.29 -12.63 5.28
C ALA A 155 -15.78 -12.36 4.98
N SER A 156 -16.34 -11.28 5.53
CA SER A 156 -17.71 -10.80 5.24
C SER A 156 -17.91 -10.53 3.74
N LYS A 157 -16.97 -9.84 3.09
CA LYS A 157 -16.99 -9.55 1.65
C LYS A 157 -16.92 -10.83 0.80
N ASN A 158 -16.03 -11.77 1.15
CA ASN A 158 -15.87 -13.04 0.44
C ASN A 158 -17.13 -13.92 0.54
N LEU A 159 -17.83 -13.84 1.68
CA LEU A 159 -19.13 -14.49 1.83
C LEU A 159 -20.27 -13.74 1.14
N GLY A 160 -20.08 -12.47 0.73
CA GLY A 160 -21.14 -11.62 0.20
C GLY A 160 -22.27 -11.40 1.21
N VAL A 161 -21.91 -11.24 2.49
CA VAL A 161 -22.84 -10.99 3.60
C VAL A 161 -22.40 -9.72 4.31
N ASP A 162 -23.32 -8.77 4.51
CA ASP A 162 -23.03 -7.51 5.20
C ASP A 162 -22.56 -7.76 6.65
N THR A 163 -21.64 -6.92 7.14
CA THR A 163 -21.02 -7.06 8.47
C THR A 163 -22.04 -7.12 9.61
N ASN A 164 -23.15 -6.38 9.48
CA ASN A 164 -24.24 -6.37 10.45
C ASN A 164 -25.04 -7.70 10.53
N GLU A 165 -24.95 -8.55 9.50
CA GLU A 165 -25.51 -9.90 9.45
C GLU A 165 -24.47 -10.99 9.79
N CYS A 166 -23.22 -10.61 10.05
CA CYS A 166 -22.16 -11.52 10.50
C CYS A 166 -22.11 -11.63 12.04
N ILE A 167 -21.59 -12.76 12.51
CA ILE A 167 -21.14 -12.96 13.89
C ILE A 167 -19.71 -13.52 13.85
N VAL A 168 -18.82 -12.97 14.67
CA VAL A 168 -17.46 -13.47 14.91
C VAL A 168 -17.45 -14.37 16.14
N ILE A 169 -16.69 -15.46 16.10
CA ILE A 169 -16.30 -16.25 17.27
C ILE A 169 -14.79 -16.16 17.44
N GLU A 170 -14.35 -15.70 18.61
CA GLU A 170 -12.96 -15.30 18.88
C GLU A 170 -12.56 -15.59 20.33
N ASP A 171 -11.29 -15.84 20.60
CA ASP A 171 -10.74 -16.13 21.94
C ASP A 171 -9.71 -15.10 22.42
N ALA A 172 -9.22 -14.23 21.52
CA ALA A 172 -8.20 -13.23 21.80
C ALA A 172 -8.74 -11.80 21.86
N LEU A 173 -8.20 -10.98 22.75
CA LEU A 173 -8.57 -9.56 22.91
C LEU A 173 -8.43 -8.77 21.60
N ALA A 174 -7.34 -8.99 20.86
CA ALA A 174 -7.09 -8.34 19.57
C ALA A 174 -8.18 -8.69 18.55
N GLY A 175 -8.64 -9.93 18.50
CA GLY A 175 -9.70 -10.33 17.59
C GLY A 175 -11.07 -9.78 17.99
N VAL A 176 -11.39 -9.70 19.29
CA VAL A 176 -12.65 -9.06 19.74
C VAL A 176 -12.64 -7.56 19.40
N GLN A 177 -11.48 -6.90 19.52
CA GLN A 177 -11.29 -5.52 19.07
C GLN A 177 -11.45 -5.37 17.56
N ALA A 178 -10.91 -6.30 16.76
CA ALA A 178 -11.10 -6.32 15.31
C ALA A 178 -12.56 -6.52 14.90
N ALA A 179 -13.29 -7.41 15.56
CA ALA A 179 -14.71 -7.61 15.32
C ALA A 179 -15.51 -6.34 15.61
N LYS A 180 -15.20 -5.66 16.73
CA LYS A 180 -15.79 -4.38 17.10
C LYS A 180 -15.46 -3.27 16.10
N ALA A 181 -14.21 -3.19 15.65
CA ALA A 181 -13.77 -2.24 14.63
C ALA A 181 -14.44 -2.49 13.26
N ALA A 182 -14.81 -3.75 12.97
CA ALA A 182 -15.56 -4.14 11.79
C ALA A 182 -17.08 -3.93 11.93
N GLU A 183 -17.54 -3.45 13.09
CA GLU A 183 -18.96 -3.36 13.47
C GLU A 183 -19.70 -4.72 13.43
N ILE A 184 -18.96 -5.82 13.66
CA ILE A 184 -19.49 -7.19 13.69
C ILE A 184 -19.70 -7.61 15.15
N ARG A 185 -20.82 -8.30 15.40
CA ARG A 185 -21.12 -8.89 16.71
C ARG A 185 -20.14 -10.02 17.01
N CYS A 186 -19.55 -10.04 18.21
CA CYS A 186 -18.57 -11.06 18.61
C CYS A 186 -19.09 -11.92 19.77
N ILE A 187 -18.98 -13.24 19.66
CA ILE A 187 -19.07 -14.18 20.78
C ILE A 187 -17.63 -14.55 21.16
N ALA A 188 -17.22 -14.25 22.38
CA ALA A 188 -15.88 -14.59 22.85
C ALA A 188 -15.86 -15.96 23.55
N VAL A 189 -14.77 -16.70 23.43
CA VAL A 189 -14.52 -17.94 24.19
C VAL A 189 -13.29 -17.80 25.10
N THR A 190 -13.32 -18.41 26.28
CA THR A 190 -12.24 -18.24 27.29
C THR A 190 -11.13 -19.30 27.18
N THR A 191 -10.86 -19.79 25.97
CA THR A 191 -9.88 -20.85 25.71
C THR A 191 -8.44 -20.34 25.84
N SER A 192 -8.19 -19.06 25.52
CA SER A 192 -6.84 -18.45 25.61
C SER A 192 -6.74 -17.31 26.62
N LEU A 193 -7.84 -16.61 26.92
CA LEU A 193 -7.88 -15.52 27.90
C LEU A 193 -9.01 -15.73 28.91
N ASP A 194 -8.84 -15.19 30.12
CA ASP A 194 -9.90 -15.18 31.12
C ASP A 194 -11.06 -14.22 30.76
N GLU A 195 -12.20 -14.41 31.41
CA GLU A 195 -13.41 -13.64 31.16
C GLU A 195 -13.19 -12.13 31.41
N ASP A 196 -12.42 -11.77 32.45
CA ASP A 196 -12.14 -10.39 32.83
C ASP A 196 -11.31 -9.64 31.77
N ALA A 197 -10.36 -10.32 31.12
CA ALA A 197 -9.56 -9.76 30.04
C ALA A 197 -10.40 -9.52 28.77
N LEU A 198 -11.29 -10.46 28.43
CA LEU A 198 -12.14 -10.38 27.22
C LEU A 198 -13.28 -9.36 27.39
N GLN A 199 -13.80 -9.19 28.60
CA GLN A 199 -14.88 -8.26 28.89
C GLN A 199 -14.50 -6.79 28.58
N GLN A 200 -13.20 -6.46 28.62
CA GLN A 200 -12.68 -5.12 28.29
C GLN A 200 -13.03 -4.68 26.85
N ALA A 201 -13.19 -5.62 25.92
CA ALA A 201 -13.58 -5.33 24.54
C ALA A 201 -15.09 -5.38 24.29
N SER A 202 -15.88 -5.73 25.31
CA SER A 202 -17.35 -5.79 25.29
C SER A 202 -17.93 -6.73 24.22
N PRO A 203 -17.60 -8.04 24.23
CA PRO A 203 -18.25 -9.02 23.36
C PRO A 203 -19.75 -9.14 23.69
N VAL A 204 -20.54 -9.69 22.75
CA VAL A 204 -21.98 -9.89 22.92
C VAL A 204 -22.24 -10.97 23.98
N PHE A 205 -21.47 -12.06 23.97
CA PHE A 205 -21.46 -13.11 24.99
C PHE A 205 -20.05 -13.64 25.20
N ILE A 206 -19.82 -14.22 26.38
CA ILE A 206 -18.65 -15.03 26.67
C ILE A 206 -19.12 -16.46 26.93
N ARG A 207 -18.42 -17.44 26.37
CA ARG A 207 -18.60 -18.88 26.63
C ARG A 207 -17.26 -19.48 27.02
N LYS A 208 -17.29 -20.66 27.64
CA LYS A 208 -16.03 -21.28 28.11
C LYS A 208 -15.21 -21.80 26.93
N ASP A 209 -15.87 -22.46 25.99
CA ASP A 209 -15.29 -22.96 24.76
C ASP A 209 -16.33 -22.95 23.61
N ILE A 210 -15.89 -23.33 22.41
CA ILE A 210 -16.75 -23.35 21.22
C ILE A 210 -17.91 -24.37 21.33
N GLY A 211 -17.74 -25.44 22.11
CA GLY A 211 -18.78 -26.46 22.33
C GLY A 211 -19.94 -25.97 23.19
N ASP A 212 -19.73 -24.92 23.97
CA ASP A 212 -20.77 -24.25 24.77
C ASP A 212 -21.57 -23.19 23.98
N ILE A 213 -21.24 -22.99 22.69
CA ILE A 213 -21.98 -22.09 21.79
C ILE A 213 -23.06 -22.90 21.06
N SER A 214 -24.32 -22.50 21.23
CA SER A 214 -25.45 -23.07 20.49
C SER A 214 -25.84 -22.23 19.28
N ILE A 215 -26.52 -22.84 18.31
CA ILE A 215 -27.10 -22.10 17.17
C ILE A 215 -28.10 -21.00 17.62
N ASN A 216 -28.71 -21.14 18.80
CA ASN A 216 -29.59 -20.12 19.36
C ASN A 216 -28.83 -18.91 19.93
N ASP A 217 -27.61 -19.12 20.45
CA ASP A 217 -26.73 -18.03 20.84
C ASP A 217 -26.36 -17.18 19.62
N ILE A 218 -26.12 -17.83 18.48
CA ILE A 218 -25.83 -17.19 17.20
C ILE A 218 -27.07 -16.45 16.67
N LEU A 219 -28.21 -17.12 16.52
CA LEU A 219 -29.38 -16.54 15.85
C LEU A 219 -30.17 -15.53 16.69
N TYR A 220 -30.26 -15.76 18.00
CA TYR A 220 -31.19 -15.04 18.89
C TYR A 220 -30.52 -14.37 20.08
N GLY A 221 -29.22 -14.62 20.30
CA GLY A 221 -28.46 -13.96 21.35
C GLY A 221 -28.86 -14.38 22.76
N GLY A 222 -28.91 -15.69 23.03
CA GLY A 222 -28.88 -16.32 24.37
C GLY A 222 -29.69 -15.66 25.50
N SER A 223 -30.76 -16.30 25.97
CA SER A 223 -31.43 -15.86 27.21
C SER A 223 -30.52 -16.05 28.43
N ASN A 224 -30.24 -14.98 29.18
CA ASN A 224 -29.58 -15.06 30.49
C ASN A 224 -30.42 -15.90 31.47
N ALA A 225 -30.03 -17.14 31.69
CA ALA A 225 -30.52 -17.98 32.79
C ALA A 225 -29.37 -18.82 33.37
N TYR A 226 -28.67 -18.22 34.33
CA TYR A 226 -27.88 -18.75 35.45
C TYR A 226 -27.48 -20.24 35.52
N HIS A 227 -26.19 -20.44 35.80
CA HIS A 227 -25.65 -21.55 36.59
C HIS A 227 -26.18 -21.53 38.03
N ASN A 228 -26.76 -22.66 38.47
CA ASN A 228 -26.47 -23.45 39.69
C ASN A 228 -27.74 -24.02 40.34
N GLU A 229 -27.83 -25.36 40.40
CA GLU A 229 -27.67 -26.11 41.67
C GLU A 229 -27.77 -27.62 41.44
N ARG A 230 -26.97 -28.36 42.20
CA ARG A 230 -27.10 -29.81 42.41
C ARG A 230 -28.51 -30.13 42.92
N THR A 231 -29.16 -31.13 42.34
CA THR A 231 -29.82 -32.17 43.15
C THR A 231 -30.09 -33.43 42.34
N GLU A 232 -29.60 -34.56 42.86
CA GLU A 232 -30.11 -35.88 42.59
C GLU A 232 -31.62 -35.91 42.84
N ASN A 233 -32.43 -36.38 41.89
CA ASN A 233 -33.19 -37.63 42.05
C ASN A 233 -34.20 -37.87 40.93
N THR A 234 -34.07 -39.07 40.35
CA THR A 234 -35.12 -40.02 39.96
C THR A 234 -36.44 -39.56 39.31
N LYS A 235 -36.72 -40.27 38.20
CA LYS A 235 -38.00 -40.89 37.81
C LYS A 235 -38.96 -40.10 36.89
N ASN A 236 -38.94 -40.56 35.64
CA ASN A 236 -40.04 -41.28 34.96
C ASN A 236 -41.24 -40.53 34.35
N ILE A 237 -41.62 -41.05 33.16
CA ILE A 237 -42.97 -41.15 32.55
C ILE A 237 -43.37 -39.91 31.73
N SER A 238 -43.14 -39.93 30.42
CA SER A 238 -44.01 -40.46 29.32
C SER A 238 -45.09 -39.46 28.88
N SER A 239 -45.02 -39.00 27.62
CA SER A 239 -45.92 -39.40 26.51
C SER A 239 -47.16 -38.47 26.37
N LEU A 240 -47.22 -37.69 25.29
CA LEU A 240 -48.03 -37.91 24.07
C LEU A 240 -49.53 -37.60 24.21
N GLY A 241 -50.04 -36.84 23.24
CA GLY A 241 -51.48 -36.66 22.97
C GLY A 241 -51.76 -35.32 22.27
N ASN A 242 -51.40 -35.14 21.00
CA ASN A 242 -52.21 -35.37 19.78
C ASN A 242 -53.54 -34.57 19.64
N ALA A 243 -53.58 -33.85 18.50
CA ALA A 243 -54.69 -33.58 17.59
C ALA A 243 -55.81 -32.55 17.96
N SER A 244 -55.74 -31.38 17.29
CA SER A 244 -56.66 -30.83 16.25
C SER A 244 -58.19 -31.00 16.36
N PRO A 245 -59.01 -30.29 15.53
CA PRO A 245 -59.03 -28.88 15.10
C PRO A 245 -60.47 -28.29 15.10
N GLU A 246 -60.66 -27.05 14.60
CA GLU A 246 -61.76 -26.56 13.73
C GLU A 246 -62.33 -25.15 14.04
N ILE A 247 -62.14 -24.26 13.05
CA ILE A 247 -63.07 -23.36 12.32
C ILE A 247 -64.28 -22.67 13.01
N LEU A 248 -64.40 -21.35 12.74
CA LEU A 248 -65.57 -20.56 12.24
C LEU A 248 -65.98 -19.32 13.07
N ASN A 249 -66.16 -18.23 12.31
CA ASN A 249 -67.03 -17.05 12.53
C ASN A 249 -66.65 -16.10 13.69
N GLY A 250 -66.83 -14.79 13.60
CA GLY A 250 -67.53 -13.95 12.65
C GLY A 250 -67.84 -12.62 13.37
N ALA A 251 -67.69 -11.51 12.63
CA ALA A 251 -68.16 -10.14 12.84
C ALA A 251 -68.94 -9.78 14.13
N THR A 252 -68.63 -8.59 14.70
CA THR A 252 -69.51 -7.39 14.69
C THR A 252 -68.96 -6.27 15.59
N ASN A 253 -68.93 -5.03 15.04
CA ASN A 253 -69.51 -3.76 15.56
C ASN A 253 -69.41 -3.47 17.07
N ALA A 254 -69.32 -2.27 17.60
CA ALA A 254 -69.25 -0.84 17.26
C ALA A 254 -68.95 -0.20 18.65
N GLU A 255 -68.44 1.00 18.91
CA GLU A 255 -68.90 2.33 18.52
C GLU A 255 -68.21 3.29 19.53
N SER A 256 -67.72 4.45 19.05
CA SER A 256 -67.73 5.79 19.71
C SER A 256 -67.02 6.00 21.08
N VAL A 257 -66.31 7.11 21.36
CA VAL A 257 -66.78 8.51 21.46
C VAL A 257 -65.57 9.49 21.60
N GLU A 258 -65.68 10.63 20.89
CA GLU A 258 -65.22 12.04 21.11
C GLU A 258 -63.82 12.39 21.67
N ASN A 259 -62.96 13.13 20.96
CA ASN A 259 -62.93 14.57 20.54
C ASN A 259 -62.17 15.49 21.52
N THR A 260 -61.08 16.14 21.06
CA THR A 260 -60.95 17.62 20.96
C THR A 260 -59.55 18.10 20.50
N ASN A 261 -59.57 18.81 19.36
CA ASN A 261 -58.97 20.12 19.01
C ASN A 261 -57.47 20.41 18.68
N SER A 262 -57.37 21.05 17.50
CA SER A 262 -56.39 22.04 16.94
C SER A 262 -55.09 21.50 16.32
N SER A 263 -54.87 21.48 14.98
CA SER A 263 -54.63 22.55 13.97
C SER A 263 -53.38 23.40 14.28
N SER A 264 -52.32 23.58 13.49
CA SER A 264 -51.99 23.45 12.05
C SER A 264 -50.45 23.44 11.93
N SER A 265 -49.79 22.76 10.98
CA SER A 265 -49.53 23.26 9.63
C SER A 265 -48.75 22.20 8.80
N LYS A 266 -49.04 22.23 7.50
CA LYS A 266 -48.60 21.41 6.36
C LYS A 266 -47.14 20.90 6.36
N ASP A 267 -47.01 19.58 6.30
CA ASP A 267 -45.98 18.89 5.51
C ASP A 267 -46.68 17.82 4.66
N GLN A 268 -46.93 18.13 3.38
CA GLN A 268 -47.45 17.15 2.43
C GLN A 268 -46.30 16.28 1.95
N GLY A 269 -46.12 15.13 2.61
CA GLY A 269 -45.31 14.03 2.09
C GLY A 269 -45.92 13.49 0.79
N LEU A 270 -45.09 13.34 -0.25
CA LEU A 270 -45.47 12.78 -1.54
C LEU A 270 -45.96 11.33 -1.36
N LEU A 271 -47.27 11.10 -1.45
CA LEU A 271 -47.86 9.77 -1.57
C LEU A 271 -47.70 9.26 -3.00
N GLY A 272 -46.55 8.67 -3.32
CA GLY A 272 -46.30 7.94 -4.57
C GLY A 272 -46.67 6.46 -4.46
N SER A 273 -47.16 5.84 -5.54
CA SER A 273 -47.38 4.39 -5.57
C SER A 273 -46.05 3.64 -5.42
N ARG A 274 -46.05 2.35 -4.99
CA ARG A 274 -44.81 1.53 -4.93
C ARG A 274 -44.04 1.53 -6.26
N ARG A 275 -44.73 1.65 -7.42
CA ARG A 275 -44.09 1.78 -8.73
C ARG A 275 -43.42 3.14 -8.92
N ASP A 276 -44.01 4.22 -8.40
CA ASP A 276 -43.41 5.55 -8.44
C ASP A 276 -42.20 5.64 -7.51
N ILE A 277 -42.26 5.03 -6.32
CA ILE A 277 -41.11 4.96 -5.40
C ILE A 277 -39.96 4.15 -6.03
N LEU A 278 -40.26 3.01 -6.66
CA LEU A 278 -39.24 2.25 -7.40
C LEU A 278 -38.70 3.01 -8.61
N ARG A 279 -39.55 3.72 -9.36
CA ARG A 279 -39.15 4.46 -10.56
C ARG A 279 -38.36 5.72 -10.22
N TYR A 280 -38.82 6.54 -9.28
CA TYR A 280 -38.11 7.74 -8.83
C TYR A 280 -36.90 7.39 -7.95
N GLY A 281 -36.95 6.29 -7.20
CA GLY A 281 -35.81 5.75 -6.45
C GLY A 281 -34.71 5.22 -7.38
N SER A 282 -35.05 4.41 -8.38
CA SER A 282 -34.08 3.96 -9.41
C SER A 282 -33.56 5.10 -10.27
N LEU A 283 -34.40 6.09 -10.59
CA LEU A 283 -33.97 7.30 -11.29
C LEU A 283 -33.05 8.15 -10.40
N GLY A 284 -33.35 8.25 -9.10
CA GLY A 284 -32.50 8.91 -8.10
C GLY A 284 -31.14 8.22 -7.96
N ILE A 285 -31.11 6.89 -7.88
CA ILE A 285 -29.86 6.10 -7.90
C ILE A 285 -29.11 6.32 -9.21
N ALA A 286 -29.80 6.26 -10.37
CA ALA A 286 -29.16 6.49 -11.66
C ALA A 286 -28.58 7.91 -11.78
N PHE A 287 -29.28 8.93 -11.29
CA PHE A 287 -28.74 10.29 -11.21
C PHE A 287 -27.56 10.36 -10.25
N SER A 288 -27.63 9.77 -9.06
CA SER A 288 -26.51 9.72 -8.11
C SER A 288 -25.29 9.01 -8.68
N CYS A 289 -25.47 7.87 -9.35
CA CYS A 289 -24.40 7.17 -10.07
C CYS A 289 -23.84 8.03 -11.21
N LEU A 290 -24.70 8.71 -11.97
CA LEU A 290 -24.25 9.61 -13.04
C LEU A 290 -23.47 10.80 -12.48
N PHE A 291 -23.94 11.43 -11.39
CA PHE A 291 -23.23 12.51 -10.70
C PHE A 291 -21.90 12.03 -10.13
N PHE A 292 -21.87 10.83 -9.53
CA PHE A 292 -20.64 10.21 -9.04
C PHE A 292 -19.66 9.93 -10.18
N THR A 293 -20.13 9.36 -11.30
CA THR A 293 -19.32 9.10 -12.50
C THR A 293 -18.80 10.38 -13.13
N ILE A 294 -19.61 11.43 -13.24
CA ILE A 294 -19.18 12.73 -13.77
C ILE A 294 -18.16 13.37 -12.82
N GLY A 295 -18.42 13.35 -11.51
CA GLY A 295 -17.53 13.91 -10.51
C GLY A 295 -16.19 13.17 -10.39
N ASN A 296 -16.17 11.88 -10.68
CA ASN A 296 -14.98 11.01 -10.61
C ASN A 296 -14.53 10.53 -11.99
N TRP A 297 -14.85 11.27 -13.05
CA TRP A 297 -14.57 10.84 -14.43
C TRP A 297 -13.10 10.52 -14.67
N LYS A 298 -12.18 11.35 -14.11
CA LYS A 298 -10.74 11.08 -14.17
C LYS A 298 -10.40 9.73 -13.56
N ALA A 299 -10.80 9.47 -12.30
CA ALA A 299 -10.60 8.19 -11.63
C ALA A 299 -11.11 7.00 -12.47
N MET A 300 -12.24 7.16 -13.16
CA MET A 300 -12.82 6.11 -14.01
C MET A 300 -12.03 5.82 -15.30
N GLN A 301 -11.19 6.73 -15.79
CA GLN A 301 -10.37 6.49 -16.98
C GLN A 301 -9.26 5.45 -16.75
N PHE A 302 -8.85 5.29 -15.48
CA PHE A 302 -7.80 4.36 -15.04
C PHE A 302 -8.32 2.95 -14.79
N ALA A 303 -9.63 2.81 -14.53
CA ALA A 303 -10.24 1.51 -14.30
C ALA A 303 -10.14 0.65 -15.57
N SER A 304 -9.54 -0.54 -15.42
CA SER A 304 -9.55 -1.55 -16.46
C SER A 304 -10.73 -2.49 -16.26
N PRO A 305 -11.77 -2.49 -17.13
CA PRO A 305 -12.90 -3.41 -16.98
C PRO A 305 -12.45 -4.88 -17.00
N LYS A 306 -11.44 -5.21 -17.80
CA LYS A 306 -10.79 -6.53 -17.80
C LYS A 306 -10.04 -6.79 -16.50
N GLY A 307 -9.34 -5.80 -15.94
CA GLY A 307 -8.66 -5.92 -14.65
C GLY A 307 -9.63 -6.18 -13.50
N LEU A 308 -10.77 -5.46 -13.46
CA LEU A 308 -11.84 -5.72 -12.50
C LEU A 308 -12.44 -7.12 -12.69
N LEU A 309 -12.67 -7.55 -13.93
CA LEU A 309 -13.16 -8.90 -14.20
C LEU A 309 -12.15 -9.96 -13.74
N ASN A 310 -10.86 -9.80 -14.05
CA ASN A 310 -9.80 -10.71 -13.64
C ASN A 310 -9.72 -10.82 -12.11
N PHE A 311 -9.83 -9.69 -11.40
CA PHE A 311 -9.90 -9.65 -9.94
C PHE A 311 -11.11 -10.44 -9.42
N LEU A 312 -12.30 -10.26 -10.02
CA LEU A 312 -13.52 -10.96 -9.63
C LEU A 312 -13.53 -12.46 -9.98
N THR A 313 -12.82 -12.86 -11.04
CA THR A 313 -12.76 -14.25 -11.51
C THR A 313 -11.54 -15.02 -11.00
N GLY A 314 -10.72 -14.44 -10.11
CA GLY A 314 -9.54 -15.09 -9.55
C GLY A 314 -8.41 -15.30 -10.56
N GLY A 315 -8.37 -14.48 -11.61
CA GLY A 315 -7.42 -14.57 -12.70
C GLY A 315 -6.05 -13.99 -12.35
N ASN A 316 -5.34 -14.58 -11.39
CA ASN A 316 -3.90 -14.40 -11.26
C ASN A 316 -3.22 -15.77 -11.21
N SER A 317 -2.29 -15.96 -12.12
CA SER A 317 -1.57 -17.21 -12.39
C SER A 317 -0.79 -17.69 -11.16
N SER A 318 -0.97 -18.96 -10.82
CA SER A 318 -0.33 -19.74 -9.75
C SER A 318 1.20 -19.89 -9.84
N ILE A 319 1.88 -19.08 -10.67
CA ILE A 319 3.34 -19.15 -10.87
C ILE A 319 4.09 -18.69 -9.61
N PHE A 320 3.47 -17.81 -8.82
CA PHE A 320 4.08 -17.17 -7.65
C PHE A 320 3.71 -17.81 -6.31
N ALA A 321 3.12 -19.02 -6.31
CA ALA A 321 2.96 -19.77 -5.06
C ALA A 321 4.36 -20.00 -4.46
N THR A 322 4.58 -19.45 -3.27
CA THR A 322 5.87 -19.37 -2.58
C THR A 322 6.46 -20.76 -2.32
N ASN A 323 7.45 -21.15 -3.10
CA ASN A 323 8.34 -22.27 -2.81
C ASN A 323 9.72 -21.73 -2.41
N GLU A 324 9.86 -21.28 -1.16
CA GLU A 324 11.15 -20.84 -0.61
C GLU A 324 11.88 -22.00 0.07
N GLY A 325 13.00 -22.42 -0.51
CA GLY A 325 13.81 -23.53 -0.02
C GLY A 325 14.25 -24.51 -1.11
N GLU A 326 13.70 -24.36 -2.29
CA GLU A 326 14.11 -25.07 -3.48
C GLU A 326 15.33 -24.37 -4.11
N SER A 327 16.34 -25.15 -4.52
CA SER A 327 17.50 -24.61 -5.25
C SER A 327 17.07 -23.79 -6.48
N LEU A 328 17.87 -22.82 -6.92
CA LEU A 328 17.55 -21.98 -8.09
C LEU A 328 17.20 -22.82 -9.33
N SER A 329 17.77 -24.03 -9.45
CA SER A 329 17.46 -24.98 -10.51
C SER A 329 16.05 -25.58 -10.38
N SER A 330 15.52 -25.85 -9.18
CA SER A 330 14.21 -26.49 -9.02
C SER A 330 13.05 -25.51 -9.23
N ARG A 331 13.18 -24.24 -8.83
CA ARG A 331 12.21 -23.18 -9.18
C ARG A 331 12.14 -22.93 -10.69
N VAL A 332 13.28 -22.87 -11.37
CA VAL A 332 13.33 -22.78 -12.85
C VAL A 332 12.66 -23.99 -13.49
N GLN A 333 12.84 -25.21 -12.96
CA GLN A 333 12.17 -26.41 -13.47
C GLN A 333 10.66 -26.38 -13.25
N GLN A 334 10.17 -25.86 -12.12
CA GLN A 334 8.74 -25.66 -11.88
C GLN A 334 8.14 -24.68 -12.89
N ILE A 335 8.80 -23.54 -13.14
CA ILE A 335 8.36 -22.57 -14.14
C ILE A 335 8.38 -23.19 -15.54
N LYS A 336 9.42 -23.96 -15.90
CA LYS A 336 9.47 -24.69 -17.18
C LYS A 336 8.33 -25.69 -17.34
N LYS A 337 7.94 -26.39 -16.26
CA LYS A 337 6.78 -27.28 -16.26
C LYS A 337 5.48 -26.50 -16.50
N TYR A 338 5.29 -25.39 -15.78
CA TYR A 338 4.17 -24.48 -16.01
C TYR A 338 4.11 -24.02 -17.48
N LEU A 339 5.24 -23.62 -18.07
CA LEU A 339 5.32 -23.20 -19.47
C LEU A 339 4.96 -24.34 -20.44
N ALA A 340 5.36 -25.59 -20.13
CA ALA A 340 4.98 -26.76 -20.91
C ALA A 340 3.46 -26.98 -20.88
N ASP A 341 2.86 -26.92 -19.70
CA ASP A 341 1.41 -27.08 -19.52
C ASP A 341 0.65 -25.93 -20.21
N PHE A 342 1.13 -24.69 -20.05
CA PHE A 342 0.56 -23.50 -20.67
C PHE A 342 0.58 -23.56 -22.21
N GLU A 343 1.66 -24.04 -22.82
CA GLU A 343 1.74 -24.18 -24.28
C GLU A 343 0.82 -25.28 -24.84
N THR A 344 0.45 -26.28 -24.03
CA THR A 344 -0.46 -27.36 -24.43
C THR A 344 -1.95 -27.05 -24.15
N GLY A 345 -2.24 -26.09 -23.27
CA GLY A 345 -3.59 -25.63 -22.95
C GLY A 345 -4.27 -24.86 -24.11
N GLY A 346 -5.59 -25.04 -24.26
CA GLY A 346 -6.36 -24.52 -25.40
C GLY A 346 -6.80 -23.04 -25.33
N SER A 347 -6.58 -22.33 -24.22
CA SER A 347 -6.96 -20.92 -24.07
C SER A 347 -5.78 -20.10 -23.55
N ALA A 348 -5.20 -19.25 -24.40
CA ALA A 348 -4.11 -18.35 -24.04
C ALA A 348 -4.47 -16.90 -24.40
N THR A 349 -4.18 -15.97 -23.49
CA THR A 349 -4.30 -14.53 -23.76
C THR A 349 -3.11 -14.09 -24.61
N TYR A 350 -3.39 -13.38 -25.70
CA TYR A 350 -2.36 -12.80 -26.55
C TYR A 350 -2.26 -11.30 -26.30
N VAL A 351 -1.04 -10.78 -26.36
CA VAL A 351 -0.79 -9.34 -26.29
C VAL A 351 -1.42 -8.65 -27.51
N PRO A 352 -2.15 -7.54 -27.34
CA PRO A 352 -2.60 -6.74 -28.47
C PRO A 352 -1.39 -6.09 -29.17
N GLU A 353 -1.54 -5.81 -30.47
CA GLU A 353 -0.53 -5.02 -31.18
C GLU A 353 -0.50 -3.58 -30.65
N PHE A 354 0.66 -2.93 -30.67
CA PHE A 354 0.77 -1.52 -30.33
C PHE A 354 -0.04 -0.67 -31.32
N PRO A 355 -0.87 0.29 -30.83
CA PRO A 355 -1.56 1.20 -31.73
C PRO A 355 -0.58 1.97 -32.61
N ARG A 356 -0.86 2.03 -33.91
CA ARG A 356 0.06 2.56 -34.94
C ARG A 356 0.46 4.04 -34.77
N LYS A 357 -0.27 4.80 -33.94
CA LYS A 357 -0.09 6.24 -33.76
C LYS A 357 0.58 6.62 -32.44
N LEU A 358 0.97 5.65 -31.62
CA LEU A 358 1.67 5.99 -30.37
C LEU A 358 3.07 6.50 -30.69
N ASP A 359 3.49 7.50 -29.94
CA ASP A 359 4.86 8.00 -29.95
C ASP A 359 5.79 7.06 -29.18
N TRP A 360 7.05 7.03 -29.61
CA TRP A 360 8.09 6.17 -29.06
C TRP A 360 9.34 6.98 -28.73
N LEU A 361 10.01 6.56 -27.67
CA LEU A 361 11.32 7.05 -27.24
C LEU A 361 12.30 5.86 -27.22
N ASN A 362 13.59 6.16 -27.36
CA ASN A 362 14.67 5.17 -27.43
C ASN A 362 14.59 4.19 -28.63
N THR A 363 13.59 4.29 -29.52
CA THR A 363 13.41 3.45 -30.71
C THR A 363 12.44 4.09 -31.71
N ALA A 364 12.47 3.62 -32.96
CA ALA A 364 11.32 3.78 -33.87
C ALA A 364 10.15 2.88 -33.41
N PRO A 365 8.90 3.14 -33.85
CA PRO A 365 7.73 2.35 -33.44
C PRO A 365 7.90 0.85 -33.69
N LEU A 366 7.73 0.06 -32.62
CA LEU A 366 7.86 -1.40 -32.66
C LEU A 366 6.50 -2.07 -32.91
N GLN A 367 6.54 -3.26 -33.50
CA GLN A 367 5.39 -4.14 -33.67
C GLN A 367 5.68 -5.52 -33.07
N PHE A 368 4.74 -6.05 -32.29
CA PHE A 368 4.85 -7.39 -31.70
C PHE A 368 5.01 -8.47 -32.77
N GLY A 369 4.18 -8.43 -33.81
CA GLY A 369 4.17 -9.47 -34.84
C GLY A 369 5.42 -9.50 -35.74
N ARG A 370 6.24 -8.43 -35.72
CA ARG A 370 7.37 -8.25 -36.63
C ARG A 370 8.70 -8.05 -35.89
N ASP A 371 8.78 -7.05 -35.03
CA ASP A 371 10.05 -6.56 -34.46
C ASP A 371 10.38 -7.29 -33.14
N LEU A 372 9.36 -7.66 -32.36
CA LEU A 372 9.49 -8.40 -31.11
C LEU A 372 9.24 -9.91 -31.25
N LYS A 373 8.88 -10.37 -32.45
CA LYS A 373 8.67 -11.79 -32.72
C LYS A 373 9.94 -12.59 -32.43
N GLY A 374 9.77 -13.73 -31.75
CA GLY A 374 10.91 -14.58 -31.39
C GLY A 374 11.67 -14.13 -30.14
N ARG A 375 11.12 -13.19 -29.35
CA ARG A 375 11.75 -12.71 -28.11
C ARG A 375 10.87 -12.93 -26.89
N VAL A 376 11.49 -13.12 -25.74
CA VAL A 376 10.79 -12.89 -24.46
C VAL A 376 10.74 -11.38 -24.23
N VAL A 377 9.55 -10.83 -23.97
CA VAL A 377 9.35 -9.39 -23.77
C VAL A 377 8.78 -9.15 -22.38
N VAL A 378 9.31 -8.17 -21.66
CA VAL A 378 8.68 -7.63 -20.44
C VAL A 378 8.09 -6.28 -20.80
N LEU A 379 6.77 -6.16 -20.67
CA LEU A 379 6.10 -4.87 -20.72
C LEU A 379 6.05 -4.32 -19.30
N ASP A 380 6.69 -3.17 -19.07
CA ASP A 380 6.64 -2.45 -17.81
C ASP A 380 5.57 -1.35 -17.89
N PHE A 381 4.45 -1.51 -17.20
CA PHE A 381 3.41 -0.49 -17.10
C PHE A 381 3.76 0.48 -15.98
N TRP A 382 4.27 1.66 -16.36
CA TRP A 382 4.85 2.62 -15.43
C TRP A 382 4.36 4.05 -15.72
N THR A 383 4.57 4.93 -14.75
CA THR A 383 4.38 6.39 -14.88
C THR A 383 5.48 7.06 -14.05
N TYR A 384 6.02 8.19 -14.52
CA TYR A 384 7.23 8.75 -13.90
C TYR A 384 6.98 9.54 -12.62
N CYS A 385 5.73 9.88 -12.30
CA CYS A 385 5.39 10.54 -11.03
C CYS A 385 5.47 9.60 -9.82
N CYS A 386 5.26 8.29 -10.04
CA CYS A 386 5.04 7.30 -8.99
C CYS A 386 6.37 6.78 -8.41
N ILE A 387 6.54 6.89 -7.09
CA ILE A 387 7.73 6.42 -6.39
C ILE A 387 7.95 4.91 -6.52
N ASN A 388 6.87 4.13 -6.53
CA ASN A 388 6.93 2.67 -6.71
C ASN A 388 7.48 2.31 -8.10
N CYS A 389 7.15 3.08 -9.14
CA CYS A 389 7.72 2.92 -10.47
C CYS A 389 9.21 3.28 -10.51
N MET A 390 9.62 4.33 -9.80
CA MET A 390 11.04 4.70 -9.72
C MET A 390 11.88 3.60 -9.07
N HIS A 391 11.37 2.98 -8.00
CA HIS A 391 12.08 1.92 -7.26
C HIS A 391 12.36 0.65 -8.08
N VAL A 392 11.60 0.38 -9.13
CA VAL A 392 11.79 -0.82 -9.96
C VAL A 392 12.74 -0.60 -11.15
N LEU A 393 13.10 0.65 -11.48
CA LEU A 393 14.02 0.93 -12.58
C LEU A 393 15.40 0.25 -12.41
N PRO A 394 16.02 0.23 -11.21
CA PRO A 394 17.26 -0.54 -10.99
C PRO A 394 17.08 -2.06 -11.17
N ASP A 395 15.90 -2.59 -10.85
CA ASP A 395 15.58 -4.01 -11.04
C ASP A 395 15.46 -4.37 -12.52
N LEU A 396 14.86 -3.47 -13.33
CA LEU A 396 14.80 -3.59 -14.78
C LEU A 396 16.20 -3.48 -15.41
N GLU A 397 17.01 -2.51 -15.00
CA GLU A 397 18.39 -2.37 -15.49
C GLU A 397 19.21 -3.64 -15.20
N PHE A 398 19.04 -4.23 -14.01
CA PHE A 398 19.70 -5.48 -13.64
C PHE A 398 19.37 -6.61 -14.61
N ILE A 399 18.08 -6.85 -14.91
CA ILE A 399 17.68 -7.95 -15.82
C ILE A 399 18.06 -7.67 -17.28
N GLU A 400 17.99 -6.41 -17.72
CA GLU A 400 18.43 -6.00 -19.06
C GLU A 400 19.92 -6.30 -19.24
N LYS A 401 20.75 -5.94 -18.26
CA LYS A 401 22.19 -6.21 -18.28
C LYS A 401 22.49 -7.71 -18.22
N LYS A 402 21.76 -8.47 -17.41
CA LYS A 402 21.92 -9.93 -17.25
C LYS A 402 21.59 -10.68 -18.54
N TYR A 403 20.55 -10.27 -19.26
CA TYR A 403 20.04 -10.96 -20.46
C TYR A 403 20.37 -10.26 -21.78
N LYS A 404 21.29 -9.29 -21.79
CA LYS A 404 21.66 -8.48 -22.97
C LYS A 404 22.02 -9.26 -24.24
N ASP A 405 22.62 -10.45 -24.08
CA ASP A 405 23.06 -11.30 -25.20
C ASP A 405 22.03 -12.37 -25.57
N LYS A 406 20.85 -12.34 -24.94
CA LYS A 406 19.70 -13.21 -25.22
C LYS A 406 18.64 -12.43 -26.01
N PRO A 407 17.77 -13.12 -26.77
CA PRO A 407 16.60 -12.49 -27.40
C PRO A 407 15.52 -12.15 -26.37
N PHE A 408 15.84 -11.14 -25.55
CA PHE A 408 15.06 -10.56 -24.48
C PHE A 408 14.96 -9.05 -24.69
N THR A 409 13.85 -8.43 -24.28
CA THR A 409 13.67 -6.97 -24.36
C THR A 409 12.69 -6.50 -23.29
N VAL A 410 13.00 -5.40 -22.62
CA VAL A 410 12.05 -4.62 -21.84
C VAL A 410 11.43 -3.54 -22.73
N VAL A 411 10.13 -3.31 -22.61
CA VAL A 411 9.42 -2.18 -23.23
C VAL A 411 8.64 -1.45 -22.14
N GLY A 412 9.03 -0.21 -21.85
CA GLY A 412 8.30 0.66 -20.94
C GLY A 412 7.01 1.14 -21.59
N VAL A 413 5.87 0.66 -21.13
CA VAL A 413 4.54 1.11 -21.53
C VAL A 413 4.10 2.24 -20.60
N HIS A 414 4.52 3.46 -20.93
CA HIS A 414 4.24 4.63 -20.11
C HIS A 414 2.74 4.94 -20.13
N SER A 415 2.07 4.70 -18.99
CA SER A 415 0.62 4.81 -18.81
C SER A 415 0.34 5.94 -17.83
N ALA A 416 0.11 7.14 -18.35
CA ALA A 416 0.12 8.42 -17.63
C ALA A 416 -0.96 8.56 -16.54
N LYS A 417 -0.58 8.75 -15.26
CA LYS A 417 -1.54 9.07 -14.18
C LYS A 417 -2.09 10.49 -14.32
N PHE A 418 -1.24 11.47 -14.58
CA PHE A 418 -1.57 12.89 -14.68
C PHE A 418 -1.64 13.39 -16.13
N ASP A 419 -2.34 14.50 -16.37
CA ASP A 419 -2.52 15.06 -17.72
C ASP A 419 -1.18 15.51 -18.33
N ASN A 420 -0.28 16.07 -17.51
CA ASN A 420 1.08 16.46 -17.94
C ASN A 420 1.90 15.25 -18.43
N GLU A 421 1.72 14.07 -17.84
CA GLU A 421 2.51 12.89 -18.18
C GLU A 421 2.12 12.29 -19.55
N LYS A 422 1.06 12.80 -20.20
CA LYS A 422 0.72 12.44 -21.58
C LYS A 422 1.61 13.14 -22.61
N ASP A 423 2.28 14.23 -22.22
CA ASP A 423 3.18 14.99 -23.08
C ASP A 423 4.50 14.23 -23.32
N LEU A 424 4.85 14.02 -24.59
CA LEU A 424 6.03 13.25 -24.98
C LEU A 424 7.34 13.89 -24.50
N GLU A 425 7.44 15.23 -24.45
CA GLU A 425 8.65 15.90 -23.96
C GLU A 425 8.80 15.70 -22.45
N ALA A 426 7.71 15.68 -21.70
CA ALA A 426 7.75 15.38 -20.27
C ALA A 426 8.23 13.94 -20.01
N ILE A 427 7.73 12.97 -20.78
CA ILE A 427 8.20 11.57 -20.72
C ILE A 427 9.67 11.47 -21.14
N ARG A 428 10.10 12.15 -22.22
CA ARG A 428 11.50 12.17 -22.65
C ARG A 428 12.42 12.66 -21.54
N SER A 429 12.04 13.73 -20.86
CA SER A 429 12.83 14.24 -19.75
C SER A 429 12.89 13.26 -18.57
N ALA A 430 11.81 12.54 -18.27
CA ALA A 430 11.83 11.48 -17.28
C ALA A 430 12.76 10.32 -17.69
N VAL A 431 12.71 9.89 -18.96
CA VAL A 431 13.63 8.88 -19.53
C VAL A 431 15.09 9.30 -19.33
N LEU A 432 15.42 10.57 -19.58
CA LEU A 432 16.76 11.11 -19.37
C LEU A 432 17.14 11.23 -17.90
N ARG A 433 16.22 11.70 -17.04
CA ARG A 433 16.44 11.86 -15.60
C ARG A 433 16.72 10.53 -14.92
N TYR A 434 15.92 9.51 -15.22
CA TYR A 434 16.06 8.20 -14.60
C TYR A 434 17.03 7.27 -15.36
N ASN A 435 17.62 7.74 -16.46
CA ASN A 435 18.55 6.98 -17.32
C ASN A 435 17.92 5.68 -17.88
N VAL A 436 16.66 5.76 -18.31
CA VAL A 436 15.95 4.64 -18.94
C VAL A 436 16.53 4.39 -20.35
N THR A 437 17.04 3.17 -20.58
CA THR A 437 17.70 2.80 -21.86
C THR A 437 16.93 1.81 -22.73
N HIS A 438 15.84 1.23 -22.24
CA HIS A 438 14.94 0.41 -23.06
C HIS A 438 13.98 1.25 -23.92
N PRO A 439 13.38 0.67 -24.97
CA PRO A 439 12.23 1.24 -25.66
C PRO A 439 11.13 1.71 -24.71
N VAL A 440 10.59 2.92 -24.95
CA VAL A 440 9.42 3.43 -24.22
C VAL A 440 8.35 3.85 -25.22
N VAL A 441 7.11 3.43 -24.98
CA VAL A 441 5.93 3.83 -25.74
C VAL A 441 5.03 4.71 -24.88
N ASN A 442 4.55 5.81 -25.44
CA ASN A 442 3.58 6.68 -24.78
C ASN A 442 2.17 6.09 -24.96
N ASP A 443 1.70 5.31 -23.98
CA ASP A 443 0.31 4.86 -23.86
C ASP A 443 -0.47 5.79 -22.91
N GLY A 444 -0.36 7.10 -23.11
CA GLY A 444 -0.98 8.12 -22.24
C GLY A 444 -2.51 8.04 -22.15
N ASP A 445 -3.17 7.37 -23.10
CA ASP A 445 -4.60 7.08 -23.05
C ASP A 445 -4.92 5.70 -22.43
N MET A 446 -3.93 4.93 -22.01
CA MET A 446 -4.04 3.63 -21.32
C MET A 446 -4.77 2.55 -22.13
N TYR A 447 -4.52 2.48 -23.42
CA TYR A 447 -5.14 1.47 -24.27
C TYR A 447 -4.59 0.07 -23.96
N LEU A 448 -3.26 -0.12 -23.93
CA LEU A 448 -2.67 -1.43 -23.60
C LEU A 448 -3.00 -1.81 -22.16
N TRP A 449 -2.94 -0.85 -21.23
CA TRP A 449 -3.29 -1.03 -19.82
C TRP A 449 -4.67 -1.68 -19.67
N ARG A 450 -5.69 -1.14 -20.34
CA ARG A 450 -7.06 -1.68 -20.29
C ARG A 450 -7.18 -3.02 -21.02
N GLU A 451 -6.54 -3.16 -22.18
CA GLU A 451 -6.63 -4.40 -22.97
C GLU A 451 -5.99 -5.61 -22.26
N LEU A 452 -4.94 -5.37 -21.49
CA LEU A 452 -4.22 -6.40 -20.73
C LEU A 452 -4.73 -6.58 -19.30
N GLY A 453 -5.69 -5.78 -18.85
CA GLY A 453 -6.27 -5.95 -17.52
C GLY A 453 -5.43 -5.38 -16.38
N VAL A 454 -4.51 -4.45 -16.67
CA VAL A 454 -3.63 -3.83 -15.66
C VAL A 454 -4.46 -2.94 -14.71
N ASN A 455 -4.08 -2.91 -13.43
CA ASN A 455 -4.79 -2.16 -12.39
C ASN A 455 -3.88 -1.52 -11.32
N SER A 456 -2.56 -1.60 -11.46
CA SER A 456 -1.60 -1.01 -10.52
C SER A 456 -0.32 -0.55 -11.21
N TRP A 457 0.31 0.48 -10.63
CA TRP A 457 1.64 0.92 -11.01
C TRP A 457 2.68 0.50 -9.95
N PRO A 458 3.83 -0.07 -10.35
CA PRO A 458 4.11 -0.66 -11.66
C PRO A 458 3.34 -1.99 -11.86
N THR A 459 3.28 -2.47 -13.10
CA THR A 459 2.90 -3.86 -13.41
C THR A 459 3.76 -4.38 -14.56
N PHE A 460 4.35 -5.56 -14.39
CA PHE A 460 5.13 -6.25 -15.42
C PHE A 460 4.28 -7.32 -16.11
N VAL A 461 4.21 -7.30 -17.43
CA VAL A 461 3.59 -8.35 -18.24
C VAL A 461 4.67 -9.07 -19.03
N VAL A 462 4.93 -10.33 -18.69
CA VAL A 462 5.91 -11.17 -19.40
C VAL A 462 5.23 -11.83 -20.59
N VAL A 463 5.79 -11.66 -21.78
CA VAL A 463 5.25 -12.10 -23.06
C VAL A 463 6.20 -13.08 -23.74
N ALA A 464 5.65 -14.18 -24.23
CA ALA A 464 6.36 -15.22 -24.95
C ALA A 464 6.76 -14.80 -26.37
N PRO A 465 7.71 -15.52 -27.01
CA PRO A 465 8.15 -15.30 -28.40
C PRO A 465 7.05 -15.32 -29.48
N ASN A 466 5.91 -15.94 -29.16
CA ASN A 466 4.74 -16.06 -30.02
C ASN A 466 3.62 -15.03 -29.68
N GLY A 467 3.87 -14.11 -28.74
CA GLY A 467 2.92 -13.07 -28.32
C GLY A 467 1.93 -13.51 -27.23
N LYS A 468 2.04 -14.72 -26.67
CA LYS A 468 1.21 -15.14 -25.52
C LYS A 468 1.66 -14.44 -24.25
N VAL A 469 0.72 -14.00 -23.42
CA VAL A 469 1.00 -13.47 -22.08
C VAL A 469 1.28 -14.64 -21.13
N LEU A 470 2.48 -14.67 -20.56
CA LEU A 470 2.95 -15.73 -19.66
C LEU A 470 2.62 -15.44 -18.20
N ALA A 471 2.83 -14.19 -17.77
CA ALA A 471 2.65 -13.78 -16.38
C ALA A 471 2.33 -12.29 -16.30
N GLN A 472 1.62 -11.91 -15.24
CA GLN A 472 1.48 -10.53 -14.80
C GLN A 472 1.95 -10.43 -13.35
N ILE A 473 2.81 -9.45 -13.05
CA ILE A 473 3.40 -9.22 -11.73
C ILE A 473 3.15 -7.76 -11.39
N SER A 474 2.36 -7.50 -10.36
CA SER A 474 1.94 -6.15 -9.96
C SER A 474 2.70 -5.69 -8.73
N GLY A 475 3.11 -4.42 -8.70
CA GLY A 475 3.81 -3.81 -7.57
C GLY A 475 5.34 -3.89 -7.66
N GLU A 476 5.98 -3.30 -6.66
CA GLU A 476 7.43 -3.28 -6.52
C GLU A 476 7.98 -4.46 -5.70
N GLY A 477 9.30 -4.67 -5.69
CA GLY A 477 9.96 -5.70 -4.86
C GLY A 477 10.04 -7.09 -5.50
N HIS A 478 9.59 -7.26 -6.74
CA HIS A 478 9.53 -8.54 -7.43
C HIS A 478 10.71 -8.84 -8.37
N ARG A 479 11.89 -8.24 -8.16
CA ARG A 479 13.07 -8.45 -9.03
C ARG A 479 13.37 -9.93 -9.26
N LYS A 480 13.37 -10.71 -8.17
CA LYS A 480 13.71 -12.13 -8.24
C LYS A 480 12.67 -12.92 -9.02
N ASP A 481 11.39 -12.63 -8.82
CA ASP A 481 10.30 -13.28 -9.55
C ASP A 481 10.41 -12.99 -11.06
N LEU A 482 10.65 -11.73 -11.41
CA LEU A 482 10.84 -11.31 -12.80
C LEU A 482 12.06 -11.98 -13.43
N ASP A 483 13.18 -12.02 -12.72
CA ASP A 483 14.42 -12.68 -13.15
C ASP A 483 14.22 -14.20 -13.39
N ASP A 484 13.58 -14.89 -12.44
CA ASP A 484 13.33 -16.33 -12.54
C ASP A 484 12.39 -16.67 -13.70
N VAL A 485 11.31 -15.90 -13.89
CA VAL A 485 10.34 -16.12 -14.98
C VAL A 485 10.98 -15.83 -16.35
N VAL A 486 11.71 -14.73 -16.49
CA VAL A 486 12.41 -14.39 -17.74
C VAL A 486 13.48 -15.43 -18.06
N GLY A 487 14.30 -15.82 -17.09
CA GLY A 487 15.33 -16.84 -17.26
C GLY A 487 14.75 -18.19 -17.69
N ALA A 488 13.72 -18.67 -17.00
CA ALA A 488 13.06 -19.93 -17.33
C ALA A 488 12.40 -19.89 -18.71
N ALA A 489 11.74 -18.79 -19.07
CA ALA A 489 11.15 -18.61 -20.39
C ALA A 489 12.20 -18.63 -21.51
N LEU A 490 13.31 -17.91 -21.34
CA LEU A 490 14.41 -17.91 -22.30
C LEU A 490 14.97 -19.32 -22.50
N GLU A 491 15.25 -20.07 -21.44
CA GLU A 491 15.74 -21.44 -21.58
C GLU A 491 14.71 -22.36 -22.25
N PHE A 492 13.44 -22.29 -21.83
CA PHE A 492 12.36 -23.14 -22.35
C PHE A 492 12.10 -22.94 -23.85
N TYR A 493 12.11 -21.69 -24.32
CA TYR A 493 11.85 -21.36 -25.72
C TYR A 493 13.09 -21.54 -26.60
N ASP A 494 14.30 -21.48 -26.04
CA ASP A 494 15.54 -21.82 -26.74
C ASP A 494 15.58 -23.32 -27.08
N GLU A 495 15.26 -24.19 -26.11
CA GLU A 495 15.15 -25.65 -26.31
C GLU A 495 14.17 -26.01 -27.45
N ARG A 496 13.16 -25.17 -27.70
CA ARG A 496 12.15 -25.34 -28.74
C ARG A 496 12.46 -24.62 -30.05
N LYS A 497 13.60 -23.90 -30.13
CA LYS A 497 14.02 -23.11 -31.30
C LYS A 497 12.99 -22.07 -31.73
N LEU A 498 12.27 -21.48 -30.76
CA LEU A 498 11.29 -20.43 -31.00
C LEU A 498 11.87 -19.02 -30.82
N LEU A 499 13.11 -18.93 -30.31
CA LEU A 499 13.82 -17.67 -30.15
C LEU A 499 14.51 -17.22 -31.45
N GLN A 500 14.53 -15.91 -31.68
CA GLN A 500 15.18 -15.28 -32.83
C GLN A 500 16.15 -14.19 -32.37
N ASN A 501 17.42 -14.34 -32.71
CA ASN A 501 18.47 -13.42 -32.29
C ASN A 501 18.64 -12.24 -33.27
N ASN A 502 17.56 -11.47 -33.44
CA ASN A 502 17.61 -10.23 -34.21
C ASN A 502 18.13 -9.11 -33.29
N SER A 503 18.69 -8.02 -33.83
CA SER A 503 18.93 -6.79 -33.05
C SER A 503 17.71 -5.86 -33.13
N LEU A 504 17.43 -5.11 -32.07
CA LEU A 504 16.47 -4.01 -32.12
C LEU A 504 17.20 -2.71 -32.50
N PRO A 505 16.65 -1.88 -33.39
CA PRO A 505 17.25 -0.61 -33.77
C PRO A 505 17.00 0.44 -32.67
N LEU A 506 17.81 0.39 -31.61
CA LEU A 506 17.76 1.36 -30.52
C LEU A 506 18.34 2.72 -30.94
N ALA A 507 17.76 3.75 -30.36
CA ALA A 507 17.90 5.15 -30.74
C ALA A 507 17.79 6.01 -29.48
N LEU A 508 18.73 5.86 -28.54
CA LEU A 508 18.59 6.37 -27.18
C LEU A 508 18.49 7.90 -27.15
N GLU A 509 17.57 8.42 -26.34
CA GLU A 509 17.35 9.86 -26.18
C GLU A 509 18.60 10.56 -25.61
N LYS A 510 19.31 9.89 -24.69
CA LYS A 510 20.52 10.42 -24.06
C LYS A 510 21.66 10.72 -25.03
N ASP A 511 21.69 10.04 -26.18
CA ASP A 511 22.73 10.22 -27.20
C ASP A 511 22.40 11.37 -28.18
N ARG A 512 21.16 11.90 -28.10
CA ARG A 512 20.61 12.89 -29.05
C ARG A 512 20.35 14.23 -28.41
N ASP A 513 20.29 14.28 -27.09
CA ASP A 513 19.93 15.48 -26.38
C ASP A 513 21.16 16.34 -26.03
N SER A 514 21.40 17.36 -26.87
CA SER A 514 22.47 18.33 -26.65
C SER A 514 22.36 19.09 -25.32
N ARG A 515 21.17 19.16 -24.69
CA ARG A 515 20.97 19.87 -23.41
C ARG A 515 21.81 19.24 -22.29
N LEU A 516 22.03 17.94 -22.35
CA LEU A 516 22.83 17.19 -21.36
C LEU A 516 24.30 17.60 -21.35
N ILE A 517 24.78 18.28 -22.40
CA ILE A 517 26.19 18.65 -22.56
C ILE A 517 26.41 20.16 -22.27
N THR A 518 25.38 20.98 -22.44
CA THR A 518 25.53 22.46 -22.46
C THR A 518 25.13 23.17 -21.18
N SER A 519 24.33 22.55 -20.31
CA SER A 519 23.82 23.19 -19.08
C SER A 519 24.78 22.98 -17.89
N PRO A 520 25.00 23.99 -17.03
CA PRO A 520 25.81 23.85 -15.82
C PRO A 520 25.11 23.00 -14.73
N LEU A 521 23.78 22.90 -14.79
CA LEU A 521 22.95 22.07 -13.93
C LEU A 521 22.25 21.00 -14.76
N LYS A 522 21.91 19.88 -14.13
CA LYS A 522 21.21 18.75 -14.77
C LYS A 522 20.12 18.26 -13.84
N PHE A 523 18.87 18.49 -14.23
CA PHE A 523 17.67 18.16 -13.45
C PHE A 523 17.75 18.60 -11.97
N PRO A 524 17.98 19.89 -11.67
CA PRO A 524 18.08 20.35 -10.29
C PRO A 524 16.76 20.14 -9.53
N GLY A 525 16.82 19.53 -8.35
CA GLY A 525 15.65 19.10 -7.60
C GLY A 525 15.07 20.17 -6.68
N LYS A 526 15.91 20.72 -5.78
CA LYS A 526 15.50 21.62 -4.70
C LYS A 526 16.55 22.71 -4.45
N LEU A 527 16.11 23.72 -3.70
CA LEU A 527 16.89 24.89 -3.34
C LEU A 527 16.82 25.13 -1.83
N ALA A 528 17.91 25.61 -1.24
CA ALA A 528 17.91 26.25 0.07
C ALA A 528 18.65 27.58 0.00
N ILE A 529 18.28 28.54 0.86
CA ILE A 529 18.82 29.90 0.80
C ILE A 529 19.44 30.32 2.13
N ASP A 530 20.58 31.01 2.04
CA ASP A 530 21.22 31.72 3.13
C ASP A 530 21.35 33.20 2.75
N VAL A 531 20.30 33.95 3.06
CA VAL A 531 20.21 35.39 2.74
C VAL A 531 21.29 36.19 3.49
N GLN A 532 21.66 35.79 4.70
CA GLN A 532 22.61 36.54 5.53
C GLN A 532 24.01 36.55 4.93
N ASN A 533 24.41 35.45 4.29
CA ASN A 533 25.73 35.32 3.66
C ASN A 533 25.68 35.35 2.13
N ASN A 534 24.55 35.75 1.54
CA ASN A 534 24.36 35.82 0.08
C ASN A 534 24.67 34.47 -0.62
N ARG A 535 24.12 33.35 -0.13
CA ARG A 535 24.30 32.02 -0.74
C ARG A 535 22.99 31.35 -1.14
N LEU A 536 23.02 30.64 -2.25
CA LEU A 536 21.98 29.73 -2.75
C LEU A 536 22.60 28.33 -2.88
N PHE A 537 21.99 27.36 -2.21
CA PHE A 537 22.32 25.94 -2.32
C PHE A 537 21.35 25.28 -3.29
N ILE A 538 21.89 24.53 -4.25
CA ILE A 538 21.14 23.89 -5.32
C ILE A 538 21.46 22.39 -5.30
N SER A 539 20.46 21.53 -5.17
CA SER A 539 20.67 20.10 -5.41
C SER A 539 20.66 19.84 -6.90
N ASP A 540 21.86 19.67 -7.46
CA ASP A 540 22.09 19.37 -8.87
C ASP A 540 21.99 17.85 -9.07
N SER A 541 20.74 17.36 -8.96
CA SER A 541 20.45 15.96 -8.67
C SER A 541 21.10 14.99 -9.65
N ASN A 542 21.04 15.24 -10.95
CA ASN A 542 21.59 14.32 -11.95
C ASN A 542 23.08 14.54 -12.26
N HIS A 543 23.73 15.50 -11.59
CA HIS A 543 25.17 15.54 -11.42
C HIS A 543 25.61 15.03 -10.04
N ASN A 544 24.71 14.44 -9.23
CA ASN A 544 25.04 13.82 -7.94
C ASN A 544 25.85 14.73 -6.99
N ARG A 545 25.49 16.01 -6.94
CA ARG A 545 26.23 17.03 -6.17
C ARG A 545 25.31 18.14 -5.66
N ILE A 546 25.83 18.92 -4.72
CA ILE A 546 25.25 20.21 -4.32
C ILE A 546 26.11 21.33 -4.90
N VAL A 547 25.47 22.28 -5.57
CA VAL A 547 26.11 23.49 -6.12
C VAL A 547 25.78 24.68 -5.22
N VAL A 548 26.79 25.45 -4.84
CA VAL A 548 26.64 26.68 -4.06
C VAL A 548 26.96 27.87 -4.94
N THR A 549 26.01 28.78 -5.05
CA THR A 549 26.16 30.06 -5.77
C THR A 549 25.89 31.22 -4.81
N ASN A 550 26.20 32.45 -5.21
CA ASN A 550 25.58 33.61 -4.59
C ASN A 550 24.18 33.88 -5.17
N LEU A 551 23.44 34.84 -4.61
CA LEU A 551 22.07 35.12 -5.07
C LEU A 551 22.01 35.75 -6.48
N ASP A 552 23.15 36.23 -7.00
CA ASP A 552 23.29 36.71 -8.38
C ASP A 552 23.63 35.56 -9.37
N GLY A 553 23.81 34.33 -8.86
CA GLY A 553 24.08 33.12 -9.64
C GLY A 553 25.57 32.87 -9.90
N GLU A 554 26.49 33.62 -9.29
CA GLU A 554 27.92 33.37 -9.39
C GLU A 554 28.31 32.14 -8.57
N PHE A 555 29.08 31.23 -9.17
CA PHE A 555 29.53 30.00 -8.51
C PHE A 555 30.47 30.30 -7.33
N ILE A 556 30.21 29.65 -6.18
CA ILE A 556 31.04 29.72 -4.97
C ILE A 556 31.82 28.42 -4.81
N CYS A 557 31.12 27.29 -4.67
CA CYS A 557 31.73 25.98 -4.50
C CYS A 557 30.77 24.84 -4.86
N GLN A 558 31.31 23.63 -4.86
CA GLN A 558 30.59 22.38 -5.08
C GLN A 558 30.86 21.43 -3.90
N VAL A 559 29.85 20.66 -3.53
CA VAL A 559 29.95 19.56 -2.56
C VAL A 559 29.51 18.27 -3.26
N GLY A 560 30.36 17.26 -3.24
CA GLY A 560 30.15 15.98 -3.90
C GLY A 560 31.09 15.78 -5.10
N SER A 561 31.57 14.55 -5.29
CA SER A 561 32.48 14.14 -6.36
C SER A 561 31.84 14.11 -7.76
N SER A 562 30.52 14.24 -7.82
CA SER A 562 29.67 14.02 -9.01
C SER A 562 29.53 12.56 -9.46
N GLU A 563 30.16 11.63 -8.75
CA GLU A 563 29.91 10.20 -8.90
C GLU A 563 28.72 9.77 -8.04
N GLU A 564 27.94 8.79 -8.51
CA GLU A 564 26.88 8.22 -7.70
C GLU A 564 27.44 7.40 -6.52
N GLY A 565 26.83 7.53 -5.35
CA GLY A 565 27.12 6.68 -4.19
C GLY A 565 26.91 7.36 -2.84
N LEU A 566 27.20 6.65 -1.76
CA LEU A 566 27.02 7.08 -0.36
C LEU A 566 28.38 7.16 0.38
N LEU A 567 29.37 7.82 -0.22
CA LEU A 567 30.67 8.02 0.45
C LEU A 567 30.61 9.29 1.30
N ASP A 568 31.01 9.17 2.56
CA ASP A 568 31.26 10.30 3.47
C ASP A 568 32.71 10.78 3.32
N GLY A 569 33.01 12.00 3.76
CA GLY A 569 34.37 12.54 3.70
C GLY A 569 34.45 14.04 3.41
N GLN A 570 35.53 14.46 2.76
CA GLN A 570 35.70 15.85 2.30
C GLN A 570 34.78 16.15 1.12
N PHE A 571 34.52 17.42 0.83
CA PHE A 571 33.61 17.86 -0.24
C PHE A 571 33.92 17.26 -1.62
N ASP A 572 35.18 17.08 -1.99
CA ASP A 572 35.59 16.54 -3.29
C ASP A 572 35.54 15.01 -3.38
N THR A 573 35.52 14.33 -2.23
CA THR A 573 35.47 12.86 -2.15
C THR A 573 34.09 12.30 -1.88
N ALA A 574 33.26 13.03 -1.11
CA ALA A 574 31.94 12.55 -0.74
C ALA A 574 31.08 12.34 -2.00
N SER A 575 30.21 11.34 -1.99
CA SER A 575 29.28 11.10 -3.09
C SER A 575 27.84 11.18 -2.63
N PHE A 576 26.95 11.55 -3.55
CA PHE A 576 25.50 11.56 -3.40
C PHE A 576 24.88 10.68 -4.49
N ASN A 577 23.59 10.40 -4.40
CA ASN A 577 22.83 9.77 -5.46
C ASN A 577 21.49 10.48 -5.60
N ARG A 578 21.40 11.35 -6.61
CA ARG A 578 20.24 12.20 -6.92
C ARG A 578 19.66 12.92 -5.69
N PRO A 579 20.47 13.77 -5.00
CA PRO A 579 19.99 14.51 -3.84
C PRO A 579 18.83 15.43 -4.20
N GLN A 580 17.87 15.59 -3.28
CA GLN A 580 16.69 16.44 -3.42
C GLN A 580 16.69 17.52 -2.32
N GLY A 581 15.81 17.41 -1.32
CA GLY A 581 15.59 18.37 -0.24
C GLY A 581 16.83 18.92 0.43
N LEU A 582 16.78 20.22 0.74
CA LEU A 582 17.88 20.94 1.39
C LEU A 582 17.33 21.80 2.55
N ALA A 583 17.97 21.72 3.73
CA ALA A 583 17.62 22.55 4.87
C ALA A 583 18.87 23.14 5.54
N TYR A 584 18.97 24.48 5.56
CA TYR A 584 20.16 25.17 6.07
C TYR A 584 20.01 25.60 7.53
N ASN A 585 20.99 25.22 8.35
CA ASN A 585 21.18 25.66 9.73
C ASN A 585 22.21 26.77 9.80
N PHE A 586 21.73 28.02 9.80
CA PHE A 586 22.58 29.22 9.82
C PHE A 586 23.45 29.36 11.07
N LYS A 587 23.06 28.78 12.21
CA LYS A 587 23.83 28.90 13.46
C LYS A 587 25.09 28.05 13.45
N LYS A 588 25.01 26.86 12.84
CA LYS A 588 26.11 25.89 12.76
C LYS A 588 26.83 25.92 11.42
N ASN A 589 26.30 26.66 10.43
CA ASN A 589 26.76 26.63 9.03
C ASN A 589 26.73 25.19 8.47
N ILE A 590 25.62 24.50 8.72
CA ILE A 590 25.38 23.11 8.32
C ILE A 590 24.20 23.07 7.35
N LEU A 591 24.28 22.24 6.32
CA LEU A 591 23.18 21.95 5.40
C LEU A 591 22.78 20.47 5.52
N TYR A 592 21.52 20.22 5.80
CA TYR A 592 20.94 18.87 5.77
C TYR A 592 20.42 18.57 4.37
N VAL A 593 20.68 17.36 3.88
CA VAL A 593 20.38 16.93 2.52
C VAL A 593 19.60 15.63 2.54
N ALA A 594 18.44 15.62 1.88
CA ALA A 594 17.75 14.38 1.52
C ALA A 594 18.43 13.77 0.30
N ASP A 595 19.20 12.71 0.51
CA ASP A 595 19.94 12.01 -0.53
C ASP A 595 19.11 10.82 -1.02
N THR A 596 18.18 11.13 -1.92
CA THR A 596 16.96 10.36 -2.16
C THR A 596 17.21 8.93 -2.62
N GLU A 597 18.10 8.74 -3.59
CA GLU A 597 18.34 7.42 -4.19
C GLU A 597 19.45 6.62 -3.49
N ASN A 598 20.11 7.24 -2.50
CA ASN A 598 20.82 6.51 -1.46
C ASN A 598 19.91 6.16 -0.26
N HIS A 599 18.66 6.61 -0.27
CA HIS A 599 17.73 6.50 0.85
C HIS A 599 18.38 6.97 2.17
N ALA A 600 19.00 8.14 2.16
CA ALA A 600 19.80 8.64 3.26
C ALA A 600 19.53 10.12 3.60
N LEU A 601 19.75 10.48 4.86
CA LEU A 601 19.86 11.85 5.33
C LEU A 601 21.34 12.19 5.53
N ARG A 602 21.82 13.24 4.86
CA ARG A 602 23.22 13.67 4.92
C ARG A 602 23.35 15.03 5.61
N GLU A 603 24.52 15.26 6.19
CA GLU A 603 24.93 16.54 6.77
C GLU A 603 26.15 17.05 6.02
N VAL A 604 26.10 18.30 5.57
CA VAL A 604 27.20 19.03 4.96
C VAL A 604 27.64 20.12 5.94
N ASP A 605 28.86 19.99 6.46
CA ASP A 605 29.48 20.93 7.38
C ASP A 605 30.41 21.87 6.60
N PHE A 606 30.03 23.14 6.47
CA PHE A 606 30.83 24.15 5.78
C PHE A 606 31.93 24.77 6.64
N VAL A 607 32.01 24.45 7.93
CA VAL A 607 33.14 24.84 8.80
C VAL A 607 34.30 23.87 8.63
N ASN A 608 33.99 22.56 8.62
CA ASN A 608 34.99 21.49 8.50
C ASN A 608 35.17 20.97 7.07
N GLU A 609 34.36 21.43 6.12
CA GLU A 609 34.33 21.02 4.71
C GLU A 609 34.11 19.51 4.53
N THR A 610 33.23 18.94 5.35
CA THR A 610 32.92 17.51 5.36
C THR A 610 31.45 17.20 5.10
N VAL A 611 31.21 16.00 4.61
CA VAL A 611 29.89 15.38 4.47
C VAL A 611 29.86 14.10 5.31
N ARG A 612 28.77 13.89 6.06
CA ARG A 612 28.53 12.64 6.78
C ARG A 612 27.08 12.17 6.68
N THR A 613 26.87 10.88 6.86
CA THR A 613 25.54 10.26 6.89
C THR A 613 24.95 10.30 8.30
N LEU A 614 23.75 10.87 8.43
CA LEU A 614 23.00 10.97 9.70
C LEU A 614 22.03 9.81 9.90
N ALA A 615 21.41 9.33 8.82
CA ALA A 615 20.51 8.19 8.80
C ALA A 615 20.47 7.58 7.38
N GLY A 616 20.14 6.29 7.27
CA GLY A 616 20.18 5.54 6.01
C GLY A 616 21.53 4.85 5.77
N ASN A 617 21.49 3.79 4.96
CA ASN A 617 22.65 2.93 4.68
C ASN A 617 22.87 2.63 3.18
N GLY A 618 22.15 3.31 2.29
CA GLY A 618 22.23 3.07 0.85
C GLY A 618 21.21 2.07 0.31
N THR A 619 20.41 1.44 1.18
CA THR A 619 19.39 0.46 0.78
C THR A 619 17.98 0.97 1.04
N LYS A 620 17.04 0.61 0.15
CA LYS A 620 15.63 0.94 0.31
C LYS A 620 15.06 0.27 1.56
N GLY A 621 14.60 1.06 2.52
CA GLY A 621 14.01 0.59 3.78
C GLY A 621 12.54 0.20 3.67
N SER A 622 12.12 -0.73 4.54
CA SER A 622 10.72 -1.16 4.73
C SER A 622 10.27 -1.01 6.19
N ASP A 623 10.95 -0.15 6.96
CA ASP A 623 10.64 0.16 8.36
C ASP A 623 9.65 1.32 8.44
N TYR A 624 8.45 1.09 8.98
CA TYR A 624 7.37 2.07 9.08
C TYR A 624 7.24 2.72 10.47
N GLU A 625 8.20 2.48 11.37
CA GLU A 625 8.19 3.03 12.73
C GLU A 625 9.45 3.86 13.01
N GLY A 626 10.63 3.28 12.74
CA GLY A 626 11.93 3.85 13.05
C GLY A 626 12.35 3.73 14.52
N GLY A 627 13.13 4.70 14.99
CA GLY A 627 13.74 4.73 16.34
C GLY A 627 15.22 4.36 16.36
N GLY A 628 15.77 3.95 15.21
CA GLY A 628 17.19 3.67 15.01
C GLY A 628 18.06 4.94 14.94
N ARG A 629 19.37 4.72 14.82
CA ARG A 629 20.38 5.79 14.73
C ARG A 629 21.39 5.51 13.63
N GLY A 630 21.87 6.56 12.96
CA GLY A 630 22.91 6.44 11.94
C GLY A 630 22.51 5.45 10.84
N THR A 631 23.46 4.65 10.39
CA THR A 631 23.25 3.63 9.36
C THR A 631 22.40 2.44 9.80
N ASN A 632 22.02 2.35 11.08
CA ASN A 632 21.10 1.30 11.54
C ASN A 632 19.63 1.67 11.28
N GLN A 633 19.33 2.96 11.08
CA GLN A 633 18.00 3.36 10.59
C GLN A 633 18.02 3.33 9.07
N VAL A 634 17.21 2.45 8.48
CA VAL A 634 16.93 2.49 7.03
C VAL A 634 15.85 3.54 6.74
N LEU A 635 15.96 4.20 5.60
CA LEU A 635 14.96 5.16 5.11
C LEU A 635 14.45 4.71 3.74
N ASN A 636 13.43 5.36 3.22
CA ASN A 636 12.87 5.04 1.92
C ASN A 636 12.52 6.32 1.14
N SER A 637 13.49 6.73 0.33
CA SER A 637 13.35 7.84 -0.62
C SER A 637 12.94 9.16 0.07
N PRO A 638 13.79 9.68 0.99
CA PRO A 638 13.58 11.00 1.57
C PRO A 638 13.63 12.05 0.45
N TRP A 639 12.63 12.91 0.35
CA TRP A 639 12.46 13.80 -0.80
C TRP A 639 12.65 15.27 -0.44
N ASP A 640 12.20 15.68 0.75
CA ASP A 640 12.42 17.03 1.24
C ASP A 640 12.76 17.04 2.73
N VAL A 641 13.45 18.09 3.18
CA VAL A 641 13.83 18.28 4.58
C VAL A 641 13.58 19.72 5.02
N CYS A 642 13.26 19.89 6.29
CA CYS A 642 13.27 21.20 6.94
C CYS A 642 13.78 21.08 8.38
N TYR A 643 14.49 22.09 8.86
CA TYR A 643 15.14 22.06 10.17
C TYR A 643 14.43 22.96 11.18
N ALA A 644 14.07 22.39 12.33
CA ALA A 644 13.48 23.05 13.47
C ALA A 644 14.56 23.32 14.53
N PRO A 645 15.01 24.59 14.69
CA PRO A 645 16.19 24.92 15.48
C PRO A 645 15.97 24.89 17.00
N LEU A 646 14.72 24.92 17.50
CA LEU A 646 14.45 24.88 18.94
C LEU A 646 14.51 23.43 19.47
N GLU A 647 14.02 22.48 18.67
CA GLU A 647 13.97 21.06 18.96
C GLU A 647 15.21 20.31 18.42
N GLU A 648 16.12 21.02 17.74
CA GLU A 648 17.32 20.45 17.09
C GLU A 648 16.95 19.26 16.17
N THR A 649 15.83 19.39 15.46
CA THR A 649 15.18 18.30 14.73
C THR A 649 15.09 18.63 13.24
N VAL A 650 15.46 17.66 12.40
CA VAL A 650 15.23 17.71 10.94
C VAL A 650 13.97 16.90 10.65
N TYR A 651 12.92 17.53 10.14
CA TYR A 651 11.77 16.82 9.57
C TYR A 651 12.08 16.41 8.14
N ILE A 652 11.55 15.25 7.74
CA ILE A 652 11.86 14.59 6.48
C ILE A 652 10.53 14.18 5.83
N ALA A 653 10.28 14.61 4.60
CA ALA A 653 9.22 14.08 3.77
C ALA A 653 9.69 12.75 3.17
N MET A 654 9.19 11.65 3.70
CA MET A 654 9.55 10.29 3.29
C MET A 654 8.59 9.82 2.19
N ALA A 655 8.94 10.13 0.93
CA ALA A 655 8.07 9.90 -0.21
C ALA A 655 7.74 8.42 -0.40
N GLY A 656 8.74 7.54 -0.26
CA GLY A 656 8.61 6.10 -0.51
C GLY A 656 7.83 5.33 0.55
N GLN A 657 7.60 5.91 1.72
CA GLN A 657 6.78 5.34 2.80
C GLN A 657 5.53 6.16 3.09
N HIS A 658 5.27 7.22 2.31
CA HIS A 658 4.09 8.06 2.48
C HIS A 658 3.93 8.62 3.91
N GLN A 659 5.06 9.07 4.48
CA GLN A 659 5.15 9.50 5.88
C GLN A 659 5.97 10.78 6.02
N ILE A 660 5.77 11.48 7.15
CA ILE A 660 6.68 12.51 7.65
C ILE A 660 7.48 11.90 8.79
N TRP A 661 8.80 11.94 8.65
CA TRP A 661 9.76 11.45 9.63
C TRP A 661 10.45 12.64 10.32
N LYS A 662 11.14 12.35 11.42
CA LYS A 662 12.01 13.31 12.11
C LYS A 662 13.33 12.66 12.49
N HIS A 663 14.40 13.44 12.46
CA HIS A 663 15.73 13.09 12.95
C HIS A 663 16.15 14.11 14.01
N ASN A 664 16.41 13.67 15.23
CA ASN A 664 16.95 14.54 16.28
C ASN A 664 18.48 14.58 16.17
N THR A 665 19.02 15.77 15.95
CA THR A 665 20.46 15.96 15.70
C THR A 665 21.33 15.87 16.96
N LEU A 666 20.73 15.83 18.16
CA LEU A 666 21.44 15.69 19.43
C LEU A 666 21.66 14.23 19.81
N ASP A 667 20.61 13.41 19.73
CA ASP A 667 20.68 11.99 20.10
C ASP A 667 20.83 11.04 18.90
N GLY A 668 20.61 11.53 17.68
CA GLY A 668 20.72 10.80 16.42
C GLY A 668 19.54 9.87 16.11
N VAL A 669 18.46 9.91 16.89
CA VAL A 669 17.28 9.06 16.69
C VAL A 669 16.48 9.56 15.49
N THR A 670 16.09 8.62 14.62
CA THR A 670 15.29 8.88 13.42
C THR A 670 14.05 8.01 13.44
N GLU A 671 12.87 8.61 13.45
CA GLU A 671 11.60 7.90 13.63
C GLU A 671 10.45 8.59 12.90
N VAL A 672 9.34 7.88 12.73
CA VAL A 672 8.11 8.45 12.18
C VAL A 672 7.57 9.53 13.09
N PHE A 673 7.14 10.64 12.47
CA PHE A 673 6.47 11.73 13.15
C PHE A 673 4.97 11.80 12.83
N SER A 674 4.58 11.56 11.58
CA SER A 674 3.19 11.60 11.11
C SER A 674 2.99 10.68 9.90
N GLY A 675 1.86 9.98 9.84
CA GLY A 675 1.53 9.08 8.74
C GLY A 675 1.62 7.61 9.15
N ASN A 676 0.62 6.82 8.77
CA ASN A 676 0.56 5.37 9.04
C ASN A 676 1.16 4.48 7.94
N GLY A 677 1.75 5.07 6.89
CA GLY A 677 2.38 4.32 5.79
C GLY A 677 1.47 4.06 4.58
N SER A 678 0.15 4.11 4.72
CA SER A 678 -0.76 3.93 3.59
C SER A 678 -0.71 5.11 2.61
N GLU A 679 -0.79 4.84 1.31
CA GLU A 679 -0.90 5.89 0.28
C GLU A 679 -2.33 6.44 0.19
N LYS A 680 -2.67 7.47 0.98
CA LYS A 680 -4.03 8.06 1.03
C LYS A 680 -4.01 9.56 1.32
N ASN A 681 -5.04 10.27 0.86
CA ASN A 681 -5.33 11.64 1.27
C ASN A 681 -6.10 11.71 2.62
N LEU A 682 -5.68 10.94 3.63
CA LEU A 682 -6.41 10.79 4.89
C LEU A 682 -5.89 11.76 5.95
N ASN A 683 -6.73 12.70 6.37
CA ASN A 683 -6.43 13.64 7.45
C ASN A 683 -6.98 13.14 8.79
N GLY A 684 -6.25 13.41 9.88
CA GLY A 684 -6.62 12.93 11.21
C GLY A 684 -5.93 13.67 12.35
N SER A 685 -6.45 13.51 13.56
CA SER A 685 -6.00 14.24 14.75
C SER A 685 -4.65 13.79 15.33
N SER A 686 -4.12 12.63 14.91
CA SER A 686 -2.90 11.99 15.42
C SER A 686 -2.02 11.48 14.26
N PRO A 687 -0.78 11.02 14.54
CA PRO A 687 0.13 10.47 13.52
C PRO A 687 -0.46 9.23 12.86
N THR A 688 -1.11 8.38 13.65
CA THR A 688 -1.60 7.04 13.27
C THR A 688 -2.92 7.04 12.51
N ASN A 689 -3.71 8.12 12.59
CA ASN A 689 -4.94 8.30 11.80
C ASN A 689 -4.76 9.30 10.64
N THR A 690 -3.51 9.66 10.37
CA THR A 690 -3.10 10.42 9.19
C THR A 690 -2.42 9.45 8.22
N SER A 691 -2.64 9.67 6.92
CA SER A 691 -1.89 9.03 5.84
C SER A 691 -1.52 10.11 4.82
N PHE A 692 -0.40 9.95 4.11
CA PHE A 692 -0.01 10.84 3.01
C PHE A 692 0.02 10.06 1.70
N ALA A 693 0.30 10.74 0.60
CA ALA A 693 0.47 10.14 -0.71
C ALA A 693 1.69 10.79 -1.39
N GLN A 694 2.84 10.19 -1.15
CA GLN A 694 4.15 10.64 -1.65
C GLN A 694 4.44 12.12 -1.29
N PRO A 695 4.59 12.46 0.00
CA PRO A 695 4.94 13.82 0.39
C PRO A 695 6.31 14.20 -0.20
N SER A 696 6.39 15.32 -0.92
CA SER A 696 7.62 15.72 -1.65
C SER A 696 8.09 17.13 -1.36
N GLY A 697 7.32 17.92 -0.61
CA GLY A 697 7.71 19.26 -0.21
C GLY A 697 7.27 19.54 1.22
N ILE A 698 8.14 20.12 2.05
CA ILE A 698 7.78 20.50 3.42
C ILE A 698 8.34 21.86 3.83
N SER A 699 7.59 22.57 4.68
CA SER A 699 8.01 23.87 5.22
C SER A 699 7.40 24.13 6.59
N LEU A 700 8.19 24.67 7.52
CA LEU A 700 7.76 24.98 8.89
C LEU A 700 7.21 26.42 8.97
N ASP A 701 6.21 26.63 9.83
CA ASP A 701 5.89 27.97 10.28
C ASP A 701 6.97 28.50 11.26
N PRO A 702 7.25 29.82 11.32
CA PRO A 702 8.26 30.37 12.21
C PRO A 702 7.97 30.17 13.70
N GLU A 703 6.71 29.95 14.08
CA GLU A 703 6.29 29.73 15.46
C GLU A 703 6.35 28.24 15.87
N LEU A 704 6.78 27.35 14.97
CA LEU A 704 6.91 25.90 15.16
C LEU A 704 5.63 25.26 15.72
N ARG A 705 4.49 25.66 15.17
CA ARG A 705 3.18 25.06 15.46
C ARG A 705 2.75 24.08 14.37
N GLU A 706 3.08 24.35 13.12
CA GLU A 706 2.63 23.60 11.96
C GLU A 706 3.75 23.35 10.94
N LEU A 707 3.72 22.16 10.36
CA LEU A 707 4.49 21.79 9.18
C LEU A 707 3.55 21.71 7.98
N PHE A 708 3.82 22.48 6.94
CA PHE A 708 3.08 22.42 5.68
C PHE A 708 3.68 21.37 4.76
N VAL A 709 2.83 20.60 4.10
CA VAL A 709 3.21 19.46 3.26
C VAL A 709 2.60 19.61 1.88
N ALA A 710 3.43 19.52 0.84
CA ALA A 710 3.03 19.25 -0.54
C ALA A 710 2.89 17.73 -0.68
N ASP A 711 1.65 17.27 -0.73
CA ASP A 711 1.28 15.86 -0.80
C ASP A 711 0.99 15.52 -2.28
N SER A 712 2.03 15.03 -2.96
CA SER A 712 2.14 15.12 -4.42
C SER A 712 1.13 14.23 -5.15
N GLU A 713 1.03 12.95 -4.77
CA GLU A 713 0.17 11.98 -5.45
C GLU A 713 -1.31 12.21 -5.14
N SER A 714 -1.63 12.83 -4.00
CA SER A 714 -3.00 13.30 -3.69
C SER A 714 -3.32 14.67 -4.31
N SER A 715 -2.32 15.35 -4.88
CA SER A 715 -2.42 16.71 -5.42
C SER A 715 -3.03 17.69 -4.42
N SER A 716 -2.56 17.64 -3.17
CA SER A 716 -3.09 18.45 -2.07
C SER A 716 -1.98 19.14 -1.26
N ILE A 717 -2.35 20.21 -0.57
CA ILE A 717 -1.53 20.89 0.43
C ILE A 717 -2.17 20.68 1.80
N ARG A 718 -1.34 20.30 2.77
CA ARG A 718 -1.77 19.89 4.10
C ARG A 718 -0.95 20.58 5.17
N ALA A 719 -1.49 20.66 6.38
CA ALA A 719 -0.78 21.15 7.56
C ALA A 719 -0.75 20.05 8.62
N VAL A 720 0.41 19.79 9.18
CA VAL A 720 0.64 18.85 10.29
C VAL A 720 0.86 19.66 11.54
N ASN A 721 0.09 19.38 12.59
CA ASN A 721 0.28 20.00 13.89
C ASN A 721 1.54 19.41 14.56
N LEU A 722 2.52 20.24 14.89
CA LEU A 722 3.80 19.77 15.42
C LEU A 722 3.71 19.18 16.85
N LYS A 723 2.62 19.46 17.58
CA LYS A 723 2.38 18.92 18.92
C LYS A 723 1.68 17.56 18.88
N SER A 724 0.64 17.41 18.06
CA SER A 724 -0.13 16.15 17.98
C SER A 724 0.36 15.20 16.91
N GLY A 725 1.13 15.68 15.92
CA GLY A 725 1.49 14.94 14.70
C GLY A 725 0.31 14.58 13.80
N GLY A 726 -0.90 15.09 14.11
CA GLY A 726 -2.07 14.97 13.24
C GLY A 726 -2.04 15.98 12.09
N SER A 727 -2.75 15.67 11.02
CA SER A 727 -2.84 16.50 9.83
C SER A 727 -4.24 17.07 9.58
N ARG A 728 -4.29 18.21 8.91
CA ARG A 728 -5.52 18.82 8.39
C ARG A 728 -5.30 19.28 6.96
N TRP A 729 -6.39 19.26 6.21
CA TRP A 729 -6.39 19.66 4.81
C TRP A 729 -6.45 21.19 4.64
N LEU A 730 -5.70 21.71 3.66
CA LEU A 730 -5.71 23.12 3.26
C LEU A 730 -6.36 23.34 1.89
N ALA A 731 -5.85 22.69 0.84
CA ALA A 731 -6.30 22.90 -0.54
C ALA A 731 -5.95 21.70 -1.43
N GLY A 732 -6.68 21.51 -2.55
CA GLY A 732 -6.41 20.44 -3.51
C GLY A 732 -6.82 19.04 -3.01
N GLY A 733 -6.78 18.05 -3.90
CA GLY A 733 -7.18 16.67 -3.61
C GLY A 733 -8.67 16.47 -3.27
N ASP A 734 -9.05 15.22 -3.00
CA ASP A 734 -10.40 14.88 -2.56
C ASP A 734 -10.51 14.94 -1.03
N PRO A 735 -11.30 15.86 -0.46
CA PRO A 735 -11.44 15.98 0.99
C PRO A 735 -12.38 14.94 1.60
N ASN A 736 -13.17 14.22 0.77
CA ASN A 736 -14.23 13.32 1.23
C ASN A 736 -13.89 11.85 1.04
N PHE A 737 -13.12 11.52 -0.01
CA PHE A 737 -12.70 10.16 -0.32
C PHE A 737 -11.18 10.04 -0.23
N PRO A 738 -10.63 9.61 0.93
CA PRO A 738 -9.18 9.54 1.13
C PRO A 738 -8.45 8.65 0.12
N ASP A 739 -9.10 7.62 -0.40
CA ASP A 739 -8.52 6.72 -1.40
C ASP A 739 -8.56 7.30 -2.83
N ASN A 740 -9.24 8.43 -3.06
CA ASN A 740 -9.28 9.09 -4.36
C ASN A 740 -8.04 9.97 -4.58
N LEU A 741 -7.00 9.36 -5.14
CA LEU A 741 -5.75 10.05 -5.54
C LEU A 741 -5.81 10.66 -6.96
N PHE A 742 -6.99 10.74 -7.57
CA PHE A 742 -7.15 11.17 -8.97
C PHE A 742 -7.88 12.51 -9.12
N ARG A 743 -8.01 13.25 -8.01
CA ARG A 743 -8.61 14.59 -8.00
C ARG A 743 -7.57 15.67 -8.20
N PHE A 744 -7.16 15.85 -9.45
CA PHE A 744 -6.15 16.82 -9.87
C PHE A 744 -6.61 17.65 -11.08
N GLY A 745 -5.92 18.76 -11.32
CA GLY A 745 -6.17 19.69 -12.43
C GLY A 745 -5.56 21.05 -12.14
N ASP A 746 -6.00 22.09 -12.85
CA ASP A 746 -5.51 23.46 -12.65
C ASP A 746 -6.69 24.41 -12.43
N HIS A 747 -7.02 24.68 -11.17
CA HIS A 747 -8.10 25.59 -10.83
C HIS A 747 -7.78 26.35 -9.53
N ASP A 748 -7.79 27.68 -9.63
CA ASP A 748 -7.68 28.57 -8.47
C ASP A 748 -9.04 28.69 -7.77
N GLY A 749 -9.05 28.86 -6.46
CA GLY A 749 -10.29 28.83 -5.70
C GLY A 749 -10.06 28.84 -4.20
N THR A 750 -11.00 28.31 -3.43
CA THR A 750 -10.88 28.22 -1.98
C THR A 750 -11.11 26.79 -1.53
N GLY A 751 -10.15 26.24 -0.80
CA GLY A 751 -10.25 24.90 -0.25
C GLY A 751 -10.48 23.84 -1.33
N TRP A 752 -11.69 23.28 -1.39
CA TRP A 752 -12.01 22.05 -2.14
C TRP A 752 -12.26 22.35 -3.61
N ASP A 753 -12.50 23.62 -3.97
CA ASP A 753 -12.58 24.07 -5.35
C ASP A 753 -11.21 24.16 -6.02
N VAL A 754 -10.13 24.14 -5.24
CA VAL A 754 -8.76 24.22 -5.76
C VAL A 754 -8.40 22.89 -6.40
N LEU A 755 -7.82 22.95 -7.59
CA LEU A 755 -7.16 21.81 -8.22
C LEU A 755 -5.68 22.13 -8.44
N LEU A 756 -4.85 21.19 -8.01
CA LEU A 756 -3.39 21.16 -8.22
C LEU A 756 -3.03 19.90 -9.02
N GLN A 757 -1.80 19.81 -9.48
CA GLN A 757 -1.29 18.65 -10.20
C GLN A 757 0.15 18.38 -9.78
N HIS A 758 0.34 17.32 -8.99
CA HIS A 758 1.64 16.85 -8.49
C HIS A 758 2.53 17.99 -7.92
N PRO A 759 2.07 18.73 -6.89
CA PRO A 759 2.86 19.80 -6.31
C PRO A 759 4.08 19.25 -5.57
N LEU A 760 5.30 19.65 -5.96
CA LEU A 760 6.54 19.11 -5.38
C LEU A 760 7.16 20.00 -4.30
N GLY A 761 6.70 21.24 -4.15
CA GLY A 761 7.34 22.21 -3.25
C GLY A 761 6.33 23.11 -2.57
N VAL A 762 6.59 23.39 -1.29
CA VAL A 762 5.89 24.40 -0.50
C VAL A 762 6.90 25.22 0.28
N VAL A 763 6.64 26.52 0.43
CA VAL A 763 7.37 27.38 1.37
C VAL A 763 6.39 28.28 2.10
N TYR A 764 6.45 28.28 3.43
CA TYR A 764 5.76 29.27 4.26
C TYR A 764 6.64 30.52 4.35
N ALA A 765 6.13 31.64 3.84
CA ALA A 765 6.88 32.88 3.73
C ALA A 765 6.56 33.85 4.88
N SER A 766 7.39 34.88 5.01
CA SER A 766 7.29 35.91 6.06
C SER A 766 6.03 36.78 5.97
N ASP A 767 5.32 36.74 4.85
CA ASP A 767 4.00 37.37 4.65
C ASP A 767 2.83 36.51 5.18
N ASN A 768 3.14 35.40 5.87
CA ASN A 768 2.18 34.42 6.37
C ASN A 768 1.35 33.75 5.27
N GLN A 769 1.94 33.58 4.09
CA GLN A 769 1.35 32.85 2.97
C GLN A 769 2.20 31.62 2.64
N ILE A 770 1.56 30.62 2.04
CA ILE A 770 2.22 29.42 1.53
C ILE A 770 2.37 29.59 0.02
N TYR A 771 3.59 29.46 -0.49
CA TYR A 771 3.86 29.43 -1.92
C TYR A 771 4.06 27.97 -2.34
N VAL A 772 3.36 27.57 -3.40
CA VAL A 772 3.27 26.21 -3.90
C VAL A 772 3.89 26.14 -5.28
N ALA A 773 4.84 25.24 -5.48
CA ALA A 773 5.30 24.83 -6.80
C ALA A 773 4.33 23.75 -7.31
N ASP A 774 3.35 24.17 -8.10
CA ASP A 774 2.33 23.30 -8.71
C ASP A 774 2.89 22.72 -10.01
N SER A 775 3.78 21.75 -9.84
CA SER A 775 4.82 21.38 -10.82
C SER A 775 4.28 20.96 -12.18
N TYR A 776 3.27 20.08 -12.20
CA TYR A 776 2.71 19.56 -13.45
C TYR A 776 1.71 20.51 -14.10
N ASN A 777 1.26 21.53 -13.36
CA ASN A 777 0.54 22.66 -13.94
C ASN A 777 1.47 23.77 -14.40
N HIS A 778 2.79 23.65 -14.22
CA HIS A 778 3.76 24.65 -14.64
C HIS A 778 3.44 26.05 -14.09
N LYS A 779 3.13 26.11 -12.79
CA LYS A 779 2.69 27.33 -12.10
C LYS A 779 3.27 27.44 -10.70
N ILE A 780 3.47 28.67 -10.26
CA ILE A 780 3.64 29.01 -8.85
C ILE A 780 2.32 29.58 -8.35
N LYS A 781 1.81 28.99 -7.27
CA LYS A 781 0.56 29.40 -6.63
C LYS A 781 0.82 29.93 -5.23
N LYS A 782 -0.06 30.81 -4.77
CA LYS A 782 -0.07 31.36 -3.41
C LYS A 782 -1.33 30.92 -2.70
N LEU A 783 -1.17 30.34 -1.52
CA LEU A 783 -2.20 29.82 -0.64
C LEU A 783 -2.20 30.64 0.66
N ASP A 784 -3.37 31.19 0.99
CA ASP A 784 -3.64 31.74 2.32
C ASP A 784 -4.09 30.60 3.26
N PRO A 785 -3.31 30.25 4.29
CA PRO A 785 -3.62 29.12 5.18
C PRO A 785 -4.85 29.34 6.07
N VAL A 786 -5.28 30.59 6.26
CA VAL A 786 -6.46 30.95 7.08
C VAL A 786 -7.71 30.88 6.23
N THR A 787 -7.73 31.56 5.09
CA THR A 787 -8.91 31.58 4.20
C THR A 787 -8.98 30.37 3.27
N LYS A 788 -7.90 29.60 3.16
CA LYS A 788 -7.70 28.48 2.22
C LYS A 788 -7.79 28.89 0.74
N LYS A 789 -7.64 30.18 0.45
CA LYS A 789 -7.71 30.71 -0.92
C LYS A 789 -6.39 30.47 -1.63
N VAL A 790 -6.45 29.91 -2.84
CA VAL A 790 -5.31 29.69 -3.72
C VAL A 790 -5.44 30.55 -4.97
N THR A 791 -4.34 31.18 -5.37
CA THR A 791 -4.25 32.00 -6.58
C THR A 791 -2.94 31.75 -7.32
N THR A 792 -2.98 31.68 -8.63
CA THR A 792 -1.79 31.63 -9.49
C THR A 792 -1.10 32.99 -9.47
N ILE A 793 0.22 32.98 -9.22
CA ILE A 793 1.03 34.20 -9.17
C ILE A 793 2.08 34.24 -10.28
N ALA A 794 2.49 33.09 -10.80
CA ALA A 794 3.41 32.98 -11.92
C ALA A 794 3.16 31.72 -12.75
N GLY A 795 3.51 31.77 -14.03
CA GLY A 795 3.37 30.65 -14.97
C GLY A 795 2.08 30.72 -15.79
N THR A 796 2.22 30.56 -17.10
CA THR A 796 1.07 30.51 -18.03
C THR A 796 0.30 29.19 -18.03
N GLY A 797 0.83 28.16 -17.37
CA GLY A 797 0.32 26.79 -17.49
C GLY A 797 0.87 26.00 -18.68
N ARG A 798 1.73 26.61 -19.49
CA ARG A 798 2.47 25.92 -20.56
C ARG A 798 3.92 25.75 -20.16
N ALA A 799 4.43 24.52 -20.27
CA ALA A 799 5.86 24.24 -20.08
C ALA A 799 6.71 25.09 -21.04
N GLY A 800 7.76 25.72 -20.53
CA GLY A 800 8.69 26.47 -21.35
C GLY A 800 9.71 27.28 -20.55
N TYR A 801 10.52 28.05 -21.26
CA TYR A 801 11.62 28.89 -20.73
C TYR A 801 11.42 30.38 -21.07
N LYS A 802 10.19 30.77 -21.34
CA LYS A 802 9.89 32.13 -21.75
C LYS A 802 9.91 33.05 -20.52
N ASP A 803 10.91 33.92 -20.45
CA ASP A 803 10.96 34.99 -19.46
C ASP A 803 9.90 36.08 -19.71
N GLY A 804 9.58 36.84 -18.68
CA GLY A 804 8.68 37.99 -18.73
C GLY A 804 8.00 38.28 -17.40
N ASP A 805 6.93 39.09 -17.44
CA ASP A 805 6.07 39.31 -16.28
C ASP A 805 5.54 37.98 -15.75
N ALA A 806 5.39 37.84 -14.43
CA ALA A 806 5.14 36.57 -13.76
C ALA A 806 4.03 35.71 -14.40
N LEU A 807 2.87 36.30 -14.75
CA LEU A 807 1.73 35.58 -15.35
C LEU A 807 1.88 35.31 -16.86
N SER A 808 2.87 35.93 -17.51
CA SER A 808 3.20 35.74 -18.92
C SER A 808 4.42 34.83 -19.14
N ALA A 809 5.18 34.59 -18.06
CA ALA A 809 6.33 33.71 -18.05
C ALA A 809 5.89 32.25 -18.20
N GLN A 810 6.70 31.48 -18.91
CA GLN A 810 6.58 30.02 -18.92
C GLN A 810 7.60 29.48 -17.94
N VAL A 811 7.10 28.74 -16.96
CA VAL A 811 7.94 27.93 -16.10
C VAL A 811 7.83 26.48 -16.57
N ARG A 812 8.86 25.70 -16.34
CA ARG A 812 8.88 24.27 -16.61
C ARG A 812 9.35 23.60 -15.34
N ASP A 813 8.73 22.50 -14.96
CA ASP A 813 9.29 21.67 -13.89
C ASP A 813 10.69 21.18 -14.35
N HIS A 814 11.75 21.60 -13.67
CA HIS A 814 13.14 21.24 -14.00
C HIS A 814 13.54 19.87 -13.48
N SER A 815 12.67 19.18 -12.71
CA SER A 815 12.72 17.73 -12.70
C SER A 815 12.68 17.24 -14.17
N THR A 816 12.01 17.94 -15.09
CA THR A 816 11.99 17.64 -16.52
C THR A 816 12.98 18.45 -17.40
N ASN A 817 14.03 19.10 -16.86
CA ASN A 817 15.24 19.56 -17.61
C ASN A 817 16.36 20.07 -16.69
#